data_AF-A0A8I1SRT0-F1
#
_entry.id   AF-A0A8I1SRT0-F1
#
_cell.length_a   1.000
_cell.length_b   1.000
_cell.length_c   1.000
_cell.angle_alpha   90.00
_cell.angle_beta   90.00
_cell.angle_gamma   90.00
#
_symmetry.space_group_name_H-M   'P 1'
#
loop_
_entity.id
_entity.type
_entity.pdbx_description
1 polymer ?
#
loop_
_entity_poly.entity_id
_entity_poly.type
_entity_poly.pdbx_seq_one_letter_code
_entity_poly.pdbx_strand_id
1 'polypeptide(L)'
;MRRKLFPGFVLALSTAVHAQTGQVGVPAVDRMPDMPQPCELRDWRKVAHDFDEIAFDFQRKGQYLPLPWRDDSRVDHDLEGFALPAYVGDLRQTPESNNYDAITCLGAVLGSTVAGIDKSSQGGTNWVEKLKIYFSRKNGSNLYTNNPGGRTGQSFWYEILPSLLFYQIYDHYRSDPEMKRQFLAIADQWRGGCAALAAGGKAPDFDHTAYDFSSGEPFDNPRWKEPDAAAGVAWLEYMAFVETGEKGYLEAARQAMQFLSDRRENPFYECLMPYGAYLSARMNAETGSGYPTGKFINWVFDGDNPREWGVIQEKWGDREFHGLLGSVHKGSEYAFAMNSFLAPAVMAPLVRYDDRYARAMGKWILNVAVNSRYFYPDAWQPDEQTSWEWAAANDPSSAIAYEGVRKNGLQRDRPRDGGRGELLIPDEQGRIARRWRIDMPEGRKQTLIVALKPRDGKASRPVEVGVASSEDGPWTPAFRFAPGDGNRKWLALDRSGAVWVSLTADAAPGQKVRPLRVEEVYVETWLNISPQAGGDPIFHGWGRTDLGLYGSAFVGLLAALAEPTNVEGILRIDCRATEAFAPSGFPTFLFYNPHSRAREVVFPVGEKPVDLYDTVSNRVVARDVRGDAAFSLEAGQAAVLVVCPAGGEFVVRGDRVENSGLVVDYSP
;
A
#
# COMPACT_ATOMS: atom_id res chain seq x y z
N MET A 1 -7.50 15.53 -64.07
CA MET A 1 -8.57 15.41 -63.06
C MET A 1 -7.95 15.46 -61.67
N ARG A 2 -7.98 16.63 -61.02
CA ARG A 2 -7.56 16.83 -59.62
C ARG A 2 -8.81 17.24 -58.85
N ARG A 3 -9.26 16.45 -57.88
CA ARG A 3 -10.35 16.82 -56.97
C ARG A 3 -9.76 17.57 -55.78
N LYS A 4 -10.25 18.80 -55.58
CA LYS A 4 -9.91 19.70 -54.48
C LYS A 4 -10.56 19.17 -53.19
N LEU A 5 -9.77 19.02 -52.12
CA LEU A 5 -10.28 19.00 -50.76
C LEU A 5 -10.43 20.44 -50.27
N PHE A 6 -11.58 20.75 -49.69
CA PHE A 6 -11.85 22.00 -48.97
C PHE A 6 -11.15 21.96 -47.60
N PRO A 7 -10.47 23.04 -47.17
CA PRO A 7 -10.14 23.21 -45.76
C PRO A 7 -11.36 23.84 -45.05
N GLY A 8 -11.95 23.11 -44.11
CA GLY A 8 -12.89 23.69 -43.16
C GLY A 8 -12.16 24.66 -42.25
N PHE A 9 -12.64 25.90 -42.19
CA PHE A 9 -12.18 26.93 -41.26
C PHE A 9 -12.56 26.50 -39.83
N VAL A 10 -11.58 26.16 -39.00
CA VAL A 10 -11.75 26.09 -37.54
C VAL A 10 -11.50 27.48 -36.98
N LEU A 11 -12.57 28.12 -36.52
CA LEU A 11 -12.50 29.41 -35.84
C LEU A 11 -11.96 29.16 -34.42
N ALA A 12 -10.67 29.42 -34.20
CA ALA A 12 -10.09 29.42 -32.87
C ALA A 12 -10.60 30.65 -32.10
N LEU A 13 -11.68 30.48 -31.33
CA LEU A 13 -11.99 31.41 -30.25
C LEU A 13 -10.98 31.17 -29.13
N SER A 14 -10.09 32.13 -28.93
CA SER A 14 -9.25 32.23 -27.73
C SER A 14 -10.16 32.46 -26.52
N THR A 15 -10.50 31.41 -25.80
CA THR A 15 -11.12 31.52 -24.49
C THR A 15 -10.05 31.84 -23.45
N ALA A 16 -10.30 32.92 -22.71
CA ALA A 16 -9.52 33.29 -21.54
C ALA A 16 -9.33 32.10 -20.60
N VAL A 17 -8.18 32.04 -19.92
CA VAL A 17 -7.92 31.16 -18.79
C VAL A 17 -9.00 31.43 -17.73
N HIS A 18 -10.08 30.67 -17.74
CA HIS A 18 -11.04 30.70 -16.65
C HIS A 18 -10.41 29.84 -15.54
N ALA A 19 -10.14 30.39 -14.37
CA ALA A 19 -9.94 29.52 -13.22
C ALA A 19 -11.18 28.61 -13.09
N GLN A 20 -11.02 27.30 -12.87
CA GLN A 20 -12.14 26.42 -12.56
C GLN A 20 -12.66 26.77 -11.17
N THR A 21 -13.54 27.76 -11.12
CA THR A 21 -14.19 28.25 -9.91
C THR A 21 -14.87 27.09 -9.20
N GLY A 22 -14.52 26.83 -7.95
CA GLY A 22 -15.06 25.72 -7.16
C GLY A 22 -14.06 24.60 -6.88
N GLN A 23 -12.95 24.50 -7.63
CA GLN A 23 -11.89 23.52 -7.33
C GLN A 23 -11.21 23.84 -5.99
N VAL A 24 -11.08 22.82 -5.14
CA VAL A 24 -10.47 22.89 -3.80
C VAL A 24 -9.02 22.39 -3.88
N GLY A 25 -8.09 23.17 -3.34
CA GLY A 25 -6.69 22.78 -3.22
C GLY A 25 -6.48 21.74 -2.11
N VAL A 26 -5.51 20.84 -2.32
CA VAL A 26 -5.00 19.94 -1.29
C VAL A 26 -3.56 20.37 -1.04
N PRO A 27 -3.21 20.93 0.14
CA PRO A 27 -1.91 21.59 0.35
C PRO A 27 -0.69 20.73 0.01
N ALA A 28 -0.76 19.43 0.29
CA ALA A 28 0.29 18.48 -0.08
C ALA A 28 0.45 18.31 -1.60
N VAL A 29 -0.66 18.29 -2.34
CA VAL A 29 -0.67 18.18 -3.80
C VAL A 29 -0.20 19.47 -4.47
N ASP A 30 -0.52 20.62 -3.89
CA ASP A 30 -0.09 21.92 -4.40
C ASP A 30 1.45 22.06 -4.40
N ARG A 31 2.15 21.31 -3.52
CA ARG A 31 3.62 21.23 -3.47
C ARG A 31 4.24 20.30 -4.52
N MET A 32 3.45 19.43 -5.14
CA MET A 32 3.93 18.52 -6.19
C MET A 32 4.16 19.31 -7.49
N PRO A 33 5.07 18.86 -8.37
CA PRO A 33 5.14 19.40 -9.72
C PRO A 33 3.84 19.10 -10.47
N ASP A 34 3.41 20.04 -11.31
CA ASP A 34 2.24 19.81 -12.20
C ASP A 34 2.52 18.63 -13.13
N MET A 35 3.71 18.62 -13.75
CA MET A 35 4.23 17.51 -14.55
C MET A 35 5.45 16.89 -13.85
N PRO A 36 5.43 15.60 -13.46
CA PRO A 36 6.62 14.92 -12.95
C PRO A 36 7.74 14.87 -14.01
N GLN A 37 8.99 15.02 -13.58
CA GLN A 37 10.18 15.06 -14.44
C GLN A 37 11.22 14.00 -14.05
N PRO A 38 11.68 13.15 -14.99
CA PRO A 38 11.13 12.98 -16.34
C PRO A 38 9.74 12.32 -16.30
N CYS A 39 8.88 12.66 -17.26
CA CYS A 39 7.52 12.11 -17.39
C CYS A 39 7.55 10.76 -18.10
N GLU A 40 8.05 9.73 -17.42
CA GLU A 40 8.18 8.37 -17.94
C GLU A 40 7.11 7.47 -17.33
N LEU A 41 6.06 7.18 -18.10
CA LEU A 41 4.99 6.29 -17.67
C LEU A 41 5.35 4.84 -18.06
N ARG A 42 5.35 3.92 -17.09
CA ARG A 42 5.41 2.49 -17.38
C ARG A 42 4.09 2.03 -18.00
N ASP A 43 4.16 1.00 -18.85
CA ASP A 43 2.95 0.28 -19.26
C ASP A 43 2.46 -0.56 -18.07
N TRP A 44 1.64 0.06 -17.21
CA TRP A 44 1.14 -0.56 -15.99
C TRP A 44 0.29 -1.80 -16.28
N ARG A 45 -0.42 -1.83 -17.41
CA ARG A 45 -1.16 -3.01 -17.87
C ARG A 45 -0.19 -4.15 -18.14
N LYS A 46 0.87 -3.91 -18.90
CA LYS A 46 1.91 -4.91 -19.13
C LYS A 46 2.54 -5.39 -17.82
N VAL A 47 2.92 -4.47 -16.93
CA VAL A 47 3.53 -4.83 -15.64
C VAL A 47 2.60 -5.72 -14.80
N ALA A 48 1.30 -5.42 -14.76
CA ALA A 48 0.32 -6.24 -14.04
C ALA A 48 0.17 -7.65 -14.64
N HIS A 49 0.14 -7.77 -15.96
CA HIS A 49 0.09 -9.07 -16.64
C HIS A 49 1.40 -9.87 -16.47
N ASP A 50 2.56 -9.22 -16.54
CA ASP A 50 3.85 -9.88 -16.32
C ASP A 50 3.98 -10.36 -14.86
N PHE A 51 3.51 -9.56 -13.89
CA PHE A 51 3.48 -9.95 -12.48
C PHE A 51 2.56 -11.16 -12.26
N ASP A 52 1.39 -11.15 -12.88
CA ASP A 52 0.45 -12.27 -12.82
C ASP A 52 1.08 -13.56 -13.36
N GLU A 53 1.77 -13.49 -14.50
CA GLU A 53 2.44 -14.63 -15.12
C GLU A 53 3.50 -15.24 -14.20
N ILE A 54 4.31 -14.43 -13.50
CA ILE A 54 5.32 -14.95 -12.58
C ILE A 54 4.73 -15.43 -11.24
N ALA A 55 3.72 -14.73 -10.70
CA ALA A 55 3.12 -15.04 -9.40
C ALA A 55 2.31 -16.34 -9.42
N PHE A 56 1.70 -16.70 -10.56
CA PHE A 56 0.85 -17.89 -10.69
C PHE A 56 1.51 -19.04 -11.48
N ASP A 57 2.81 -18.95 -11.78
CA ASP A 57 3.58 -20.01 -12.43
C ASP A 57 4.21 -20.98 -11.40
N PHE A 58 3.50 -22.09 -11.16
CA PHE A 58 3.93 -23.18 -10.27
C PHE A 58 5.04 -24.07 -10.87
N GLN A 59 5.41 -23.87 -12.13
CA GLN A 59 6.42 -24.67 -12.82
C GLN A 59 7.74 -23.92 -13.00
N ARG A 60 7.76 -22.61 -12.75
CA ARG A 60 8.95 -21.77 -12.89
C ARG A 60 10.14 -22.33 -12.12
N LYS A 61 11.32 -22.19 -12.70
CA LYS A 61 12.60 -22.63 -12.13
C LYS A 61 13.53 -21.43 -11.96
N GLY A 62 14.41 -21.52 -10.98
CA GLY A 62 15.35 -20.47 -10.64
C GLY A 62 15.56 -20.41 -9.13
N GLN A 63 16.42 -19.51 -8.68
CA GLN A 63 16.65 -19.33 -7.26
C GLN A 63 15.37 -18.79 -6.60
N TYR A 64 14.89 -19.41 -5.53
CA TYR A 64 13.63 -19.05 -4.85
C TYR A 64 12.35 -19.20 -5.71
N LEU A 65 12.40 -19.98 -6.79
CA LEU A 65 11.27 -20.26 -7.67
C LEU A 65 10.87 -21.75 -7.64
N PRO A 66 9.59 -22.09 -7.86
CA PRO A 66 8.46 -21.19 -8.14
C PRO A 66 8.10 -20.32 -6.92
N LEU A 67 7.52 -19.13 -7.17
CA LEU A 67 7.02 -18.27 -6.08
C LEU A 67 5.85 -18.93 -5.34
N PRO A 68 4.82 -19.45 -6.03
CA PRO A 68 3.68 -20.02 -5.34
C PRO A 68 3.91 -21.46 -4.87
N TRP A 69 3.20 -21.84 -3.81
CA TRP A 69 3.02 -23.24 -3.41
C TRP A 69 1.57 -23.55 -3.04
N ARG A 70 1.25 -24.84 -2.97
CA ARG A 70 -0.09 -25.31 -2.57
C ARG A 70 -0.18 -25.39 -1.06
N ASP A 71 -1.31 -24.94 -0.51
CA ASP A 71 -1.64 -25.17 0.89
C ASP A 71 -2.74 -26.24 1.01
N ASP A 72 -2.38 -27.42 1.53
CA ASP A 72 -3.31 -28.52 1.81
C ASP A 72 -3.56 -28.72 3.32
N SER A 73 -3.27 -27.70 4.13
CA SER A 73 -3.40 -27.75 5.59
C SER A 73 -4.85 -27.84 6.09
N ARG A 74 -5.81 -27.37 5.29
CA ARG A 74 -7.27 -27.43 5.57
C ARG A 74 -7.64 -26.92 6.97
N VAL A 75 -7.00 -25.84 7.41
CA VAL A 75 -7.11 -25.30 8.79
C VAL A 75 -8.55 -25.02 9.17
N ASP A 76 -9.26 -24.18 8.40
CA ASP A 76 -10.65 -23.79 8.67
C ASP A 76 -11.66 -24.40 7.69
N HIS A 77 -11.22 -24.71 6.47
CA HIS A 77 -12.06 -25.19 5.37
C HIS A 77 -11.51 -26.49 4.81
N ASP A 78 -12.39 -27.38 4.38
CA ASP A 78 -12.01 -28.58 3.62
C ASP A 78 -11.73 -28.21 2.15
N LEU A 79 -10.76 -27.33 1.94
CA LEU A 79 -10.41 -26.72 0.68
C LEU A 79 -8.88 -26.62 0.57
N GLU A 80 -8.34 -27.02 -0.59
CA GLU A 80 -6.93 -26.78 -0.91
C GLU A 80 -6.76 -25.31 -1.33
N GLY A 81 -5.90 -24.60 -0.61
CA GLY A 81 -5.54 -23.21 -0.86
C GLY A 81 -4.37 -23.03 -1.82
N PHE A 82 -3.77 -21.84 -1.76
CA PHE A 82 -2.48 -21.52 -2.33
C PHE A 82 -1.82 -20.42 -1.50
N ALA A 83 -0.51 -20.31 -1.63
CA ALA A 83 0.31 -19.37 -0.91
C ALA A 83 1.25 -18.62 -1.85
N LEU A 84 1.48 -17.35 -1.55
CA LEU A 84 2.52 -16.52 -2.11
C LEU A 84 3.35 -15.98 -0.95
N PRO A 85 4.70 -16.02 -1.03
CA PRO A 85 5.52 -15.35 -0.02
C PRO A 85 5.36 -13.84 -0.21
N ALA A 86 5.38 -13.08 0.89
CA ALA A 86 5.37 -11.62 0.82
C ALA A 86 6.58 -11.07 0.06
N TYR A 87 7.72 -11.76 0.15
CA TYR A 87 8.99 -11.37 -0.49
C TYR A 87 9.68 -12.57 -1.13
N VAL A 88 10.37 -12.32 -2.25
CA VAL A 88 11.18 -13.33 -2.91
C VAL A 88 12.33 -13.76 -1.99
N GLY A 89 12.36 -15.04 -1.63
CA GLY A 89 13.36 -15.57 -0.71
C GLY A 89 13.17 -15.15 0.76
N ASP A 90 11.93 -14.88 1.20
CA ASP A 90 11.61 -14.75 2.64
C ASP A 90 11.87 -16.07 3.37
N LEU A 91 12.69 -16.03 4.41
CA LEU A 91 13.08 -17.22 5.17
C LEU A 91 12.02 -17.67 6.18
N ARG A 92 10.99 -16.85 6.41
CA ARG A 92 9.88 -17.13 7.32
C ARG A 92 8.65 -17.66 6.60
N GLN A 93 8.63 -17.53 5.27
CA GLN A 93 7.49 -17.87 4.41
C GLN A 93 7.95 -18.82 3.31
N THR A 94 7.98 -20.10 3.64
CA THR A 94 8.39 -21.20 2.75
C THR A 94 7.35 -22.30 2.70
N PRO A 95 7.37 -23.18 1.69
CA PRO A 95 6.50 -24.36 1.64
C PRO A 95 6.61 -25.25 2.89
N GLU A 96 7.79 -25.35 3.51
CA GLU A 96 8.00 -26.14 4.72
C GLU A 96 7.38 -25.50 5.97
N SER A 97 7.48 -24.18 6.08
CA SER A 97 6.84 -23.43 7.18
C SER A 97 5.32 -23.30 7.01
N ASN A 98 4.86 -23.32 5.75
CA ASN A 98 3.51 -23.00 5.31
C ASN A 98 2.92 -21.74 5.97
N ASN A 99 3.77 -20.71 6.16
CA ASN A 99 3.39 -19.43 6.73
C ASN A 99 3.45 -18.36 5.62
N TYR A 100 2.39 -17.57 5.47
CA TYR A 100 2.24 -16.59 4.38
C TYR A 100 1.04 -15.68 4.64
N ASP A 101 1.02 -14.51 4.01
CA ASP A 101 0.03 -13.46 4.28
C ASP A 101 -1.15 -13.47 3.31
N ALA A 102 -2.36 -13.33 3.84
CA ALA A 102 -3.59 -13.22 3.07
C ALA A 102 -3.59 -11.97 2.19
N ILE A 103 -3.02 -10.86 2.68
CA ILE A 103 -2.96 -9.59 1.94
C ILE A 103 -2.23 -9.77 0.60
N THR A 104 -1.10 -10.50 0.57
CA THR A 104 -0.38 -10.79 -0.68
C THR A 104 -1.24 -11.59 -1.65
N CYS A 105 -1.91 -12.64 -1.17
CA CYS A 105 -2.70 -13.53 -2.04
C CYS A 105 -4.01 -12.88 -2.52
N LEU A 106 -4.74 -12.21 -1.63
CA LEU A 106 -5.94 -11.44 -1.94
C LEU A 106 -5.60 -10.29 -2.88
N GLY A 107 -4.52 -9.56 -2.61
CA GLY A 107 -4.00 -8.50 -3.46
C GLY A 107 -3.70 -9.02 -4.86
N ALA A 108 -2.97 -10.14 -4.98
CA ALA A 108 -2.60 -10.70 -6.29
C ALA A 108 -3.82 -11.15 -7.11
N VAL A 109 -4.84 -11.73 -6.47
CA VAL A 109 -6.08 -12.07 -7.16
C VAL A 109 -6.85 -10.80 -7.57
N LEU A 110 -7.04 -9.86 -6.64
CA LEU A 110 -7.77 -8.62 -6.91
C LEU A 110 -7.09 -7.80 -8.03
N GLY A 111 -5.78 -7.57 -7.91
CA GLY A 111 -4.97 -6.82 -8.87
C GLY A 111 -5.09 -7.41 -10.27
N SER A 112 -4.94 -8.73 -10.41
CA SER A 112 -5.11 -9.39 -11.70
C SER A 112 -6.56 -9.33 -12.22
N THR A 113 -7.56 -9.48 -11.35
CA THR A 113 -8.98 -9.36 -11.73
C THR A 113 -9.28 -7.99 -12.33
N VAL A 114 -8.88 -6.89 -11.68
CA VAL A 114 -9.12 -5.53 -12.20
C VAL A 114 -8.25 -5.21 -13.43
N ALA A 115 -7.10 -5.87 -13.58
CA ALA A 115 -6.26 -5.78 -14.78
C ALA A 115 -6.88 -6.52 -15.99
N GLY A 116 -7.97 -7.27 -15.80
CA GLY A 116 -8.72 -7.94 -16.86
C GLY A 116 -8.46 -9.45 -16.97
N ILE A 117 -7.83 -10.06 -15.96
CA ILE A 117 -7.56 -11.51 -15.91
C ILE A 117 -8.66 -12.20 -15.10
N ASP A 118 -9.41 -13.11 -15.72
CA ASP A 118 -10.44 -13.87 -15.00
C ASP A 118 -9.83 -14.94 -14.08
N LYS A 119 -9.70 -14.58 -12.79
CA LYS A 119 -9.18 -15.47 -11.74
C LYS A 119 -10.12 -16.59 -11.32
N SER A 120 -11.36 -16.62 -11.80
CA SER A 120 -12.27 -17.74 -11.54
C SER A 120 -11.97 -18.97 -12.41
N SER A 121 -11.19 -18.81 -13.47
CA SER A 121 -10.93 -19.89 -14.45
C SER A 121 -9.51 -19.94 -15.02
N GLN A 122 -8.61 -19.04 -14.60
CA GLN A 122 -7.26 -18.96 -15.15
C GLN A 122 -6.48 -20.27 -15.02
N GLY A 123 -6.01 -20.80 -16.16
CA GLY A 123 -5.23 -22.04 -16.20
C GLY A 123 -6.02 -23.27 -15.73
N GLY A 124 -7.36 -23.22 -15.78
CA GLY A 124 -8.25 -24.28 -15.27
C GLY A 124 -8.37 -24.30 -13.74
N THR A 125 -7.87 -23.28 -13.03
CA THR A 125 -7.97 -23.16 -11.57
C THR A 125 -8.84 -21.97 -11.20
N ASN A 126 -9.75 -22.17 -10.25
CA ASN A 126 -10.51 -21.11 -9.62
C ASN A 126 -9.71 -20.54 -8.43
N TRP A 127 -8.92 -19.49 -8.68
CA TRP A 127 -8.11 -18.84 -7.65
C TRP A 127 -8.98 -18.07 -6.65
N VAL A 128 -10.14 -17.59 -7.09
CA VAL A 128 -11.11 -16.89 -6.24
C VAL A 128 -11.65 -17.83 -5.16
N GLU A 129 -12.03 -19.05 -5.54
CA GLU A 129 -12.51 -20.07 -4.61
C GLU A 129 -11.47 -20.40 -3.54
N LYS A 130 -10.20 -20.54 -3.94
CA LYS A 130 -9.08 -20.86 -3.03
C LYS A 130 -8.84 -19.82 -1.95
N LEU A 131 -9.27 -18.56 -2.13
CA LEU A 131 -9.14 -17.51 -1.11
C LEU A 131 -10.05 -17.74 0.11
N LYS A 132 -11.08 -18.57 0.00
CA LYS A 132 -12.00 -18.86 1.11
C LYS A 132 -11.28 -19.43 2.34
N ILE A 133 -10.09 -20.00 2.17
CA ILE A 133 -9.25 -20.51 3.28
C ILE A 133 -8.95 -19.45 4.36
N TYR A 134 -8.96 -18.16 3.98
CA TYR A 134 -8.66 -17.05 4.90
C TYR A 134 -9.87 -16.61 5.74
N PHE A 135 -11.08 -17.03 5.37
CA PHE A 135 -12.28 -16.75 6.16
C PHE A 135 -12.31 -17.61 7.42
N SER A 136 -12.01 -17.02 8.57
CA SER A 136 -11.90 -17.81 9.80
C SER A 136 -13.23 -17.97 10.53
N ARG A 137 -13.78 -19.19 10.47
CA ARG A 137 -15.03 -19.56 11.17
C ARG A 137 -14.78 -20.28 12.50
N LYS A 138 -13.77 -21.16 12.58
CA LYS A 138 -13.57 -22.03 13.76
C LYS A 138 -13.13 -21.26 15.00
N ASN A 139 -12.46 -20.13 14.82
CA ASN A 139 -12.02 -19.24 15.89
C ASN A 139 -13.11 -18.28 16.39
N GLY A 140 -14.32 -18.31 15.81
CA GLY A 140 -15.43 -17.42 16.16
C GLY A 140 -15.32 -15.98 15.62
N SER A 141 -14.25 -15.64 14.89
CA SER A 141 -14.07 -14.30 14.33
C SER A 141 -15.02 -14.01 13.17
N ASN A 142 -15.31 -14.99 12.30
CA ASN A 142 -16.08 -14.78 11.06
C ASN A 142 -15.52 -13.65 10.17
N LEU A 143 -14.19 -13.47 10.17
CA LEU A 143 -13.49 -12.47 9.37
C LEU A 143 -12.50 -13.14 8.41
N TYR A 144 -12.15 -12.44 7.34
CA TYR A 144 -10.91 -12.75 6.65
C TYR A 144 -9.75 -12.28 7.54
N THR A 145 -8.89 -13.22 7.94
CA THR A 145 -7.71 -12.91 8.75
C THR A 145 -6.44 -12.97 7.89
N ASN A 146 -5.35 -12.37 8.36
CA ASN A 146 -4.12 -12.29 7.57
C ASN A 146 -3.40 -13.63 7.37
N ASN A 147 -3.83 -14.73 8.01
CA ASN A 147 -3.29 -16.07 7.79
C ASN A 147 -4.45 -17.09 7.92
N PRO A 148 -4.39 -18.26 7.27
CA PRO A 148 -5.41 -19.29 7.46
C PRO A 148 -5.54 -19.70 8.94
N GLY A 149 -6.73 -19.52 9.52
CA GLY A 149 -6.97 -19.76 10.95
C GLY A 149 -6.33 -18.72 11.89
N GLY A 150 -6.02 -17.52 11.40
CA GLY A 150 -5.52 -16.39 12.19
C GLY A 150 -6.47 -16.01 13.32
N ARG A 151 -6.06 -15.10 14.21
CA ARG A 151 -6.88 -14.62 15.33
C ARG A 151 -6.90 -13.10 15.36
N THR A 152 -7.96 -12.56 15.93
CA THR A 152 -8.15 -11.11 16.14
C THR A 152 -7.49 -10.66 17.46
N GLY A 153 -7.43 -9.36 17.70
CA GLY A 153 -6.83 -8.80 18.92
C GLY A 153 -5.32 -8.61 18.85
N GLN A 154 -4.78 -8.20 17.70
CA GLN A 154 -3.35 -7.91 17.50
C GLN A 154 -3.14 -6.53 16.85
N SER A 155 -3.85 -6.24 15.76
CA SER A 155 -3.72 -5.02 14.97
C SER A 155 -4.94 -4.87 14.06
N PHE A 156 -5.66 -3.76 14.19
CA PHE A 156 -6.86 -3.49 13.40
C PHE A 156 -6.62 -3.58 11.90
N TRP A 157 -5.55 -3.00 11.36
CA TRP A 157 -5.38 -2.99 9.90
C TRP A 157 -5.16 -4.40 9.32
N TYR A 158 -4.42 -5.27 10.01
CA TYR A 158 -4.26 -6.68 9.63
C TYR A 158 -5.56 -7.48 9.76
N GLU A 159 -6.50 -7.03 10.58
CA GLU A 159 -7.80 -7.67 10.82
C GLU A 159 -8.92 -7.13 9.91
N ILE A 160 -8.73 -5.94 9.34
CA ILE A 160 -9.73 -5.26 8.50
C ILE A 160 -9.36 -5.32 7.01
N LEU A 161 -8.09 -5.09 6.65
CA LEU A 161 -7.68 -5.03 5.25
C LEU A 161 -7.99 -6.32 4.47
N PRO A 162 -7.75 -7.54 4.99
CA PRO A 162 -8.14 -8.76 4.27
C PRO A 162 -9.64 -8.81 3.93
N SER A 163 -10.51 -8.37 4.84
CA SER A 163 -11.96 -8.27 4.60
C SER A 163 -12.31 -7.19 3.57
N LEU A 164 -11.60 -6.04 3.57
CA LEU A 164 -11.76 -4.99 2.54
C LEU A 164 -11.38 -5.50 1.14
N LEU A 165 -10.28 -6.24 1.03
CA LEU A 165 -9.86 -6.86 -0.24
C LEU A 165 -10.85 -7.94 -0.68
N PHE A 166 -11.32 -8.77 0.25
CA PHE A 166 -12.35 -9.76 -0.03
C PHE A 166 -13.65 -9.12 -0.55
N TYR A 167 -14.13 -8.02 0.04
CA TYR A 167 -15.32 -7.30 -0.44
C TYR A 167 -15.15 -6.84 -1.89
N GLN A 168 -13.98 -6.30 -2.24
CA GLN A 168 -13.68 -5.88 -3.61
C GLN A 168 -13.66 -7.08 -4.57
N ILE A 169 -13.07 -8.21 -4.16
CA ILE A 169 -13.11 -9.45 -4.96
C ILE A 169 -14.54 -9.96 -5.11
N TYR A 170 -15.32 -10.01 -4.02
CA TYR A 170 -16.71 -10.45 -4.05
C TYR A 170 -17.56 -9.62 -5.00
N ASP A 171 -17.31 -8.31 -5.12
CA ASP A 171 -18.01 -7.43 -6.06
C ASP A 171 -17.85 -7.86 -7.53
N HIS A 172 -16.68 -8.41 -7.89
CA HIS A 172 -16.43 -8.97 -9.23
C HIS A 172 -17.00 -10.38 -9.41
N TYR A 173 -17.26 -11.12 -8.33
CA TYR A 173 -17.64 -12.55 -8.34
C TYR A 173 -18.94 -12.83 -7.56
N ARG A 174 -19.91 -11.91 -7.61
CA ARG A 174 -21.15 -11.93 -6.80
C ARG A 174 -22.02 -13.18 -6.94
N SER A 175 -21.85 -13.97 -7.99
CA SER A 175 -22.62 -15.20 -8.22
C SER A 175 -22.29 -16.34 -7.25
N ASP A 176 -21.19 -16.27 -6.50
CA ASP A 176 -20.82 -17.29 -5.53
C ASP A 176 -21.64 -17.16 -4.22
N PRO A 177 -22.52 -18.13 -3.90
CA PRO A 177 -23.39 -18.06 -2.73
C PRO A 177 -22.63 -18.18 -1.40
N GLU A 178 -21.48 -18.85 -1.38
CA GLU A 178 -20.66 -18.99 -0.18
C GLU A 178 -19.92 -17.68 0.10
N MET A 179 -19.40 -17.00 -0.93
CA MET A 179 -18.84 -15.65 -0.73
C MET A 179 -19.90 -14.66 -0.24
N LYS A 180 -21.14 -14.73 -0.75
CA LYS A 180 -22.25 -13.91 -0.23
C LYS A 180 -22.50 -14.16 1.27
N ARG A 181 -22.45 -15.42 1.71
CA ARG A 181 -22.59 -15.78 3.13
C ARG A 181 -21.44 -15.21 3.97
N GLN A 182 -20.21 -15.27 3.47
CA GLN A 182 -19.03 -14.72 4.16
C GLN A 182 -19.07 -13.20 4.24
N PHE A 183 -19.48 -12.52 3.16
CA PHE A 183 -19.73 -11.08 3.12
C PHE A 183 -20.68 -10.64 4.23
N LEU A 184 -21.86 -11.27 4.34
CA LEU A 184 -22.82 -10.93 5.38
C LEU A 184 -22.28 -11.24 6.78
N ALA A 185 -21.55 -12.34 6.96
CA ALA A 185 -20.97 -12.68 8.25
C ALA A 185 -19.93 -11.65 8.73
N ILE A 186 -19.13 -11.10 7.83
CA ILE A 186 -18.17 -10.03 8.13
C ILE A 186 -18.91 -8.76 8.57
N ALA A 187 -19.94 -8.35 7.82
CA ALA A 187 -20.76 -7.19 8.17
C ALA A 187 -21.44 -7.36 9.54
N ASP A 188 -22.04 -8.52 9.80
CA ASP A 188 -22.66 -8.80 11.10
C ASP A 188 -21.64 -8.76 12.25
N GLN A 189 -20.44 -9.28 12.00
CA GLN A 189 -19.37 -9.29 12.99
C GLN A 189 -18.91 -7.86 13.33
N TRP A 190 -18.61 -7.03 12.32
CA TRP A 190 -18.12 -5.67 12.54
C TRP A 190 -19.20 -4.73 13.05
N ARG A 191 -20.47 -4.91 12.66
CA ARG A 191 -21.61 -4.25 13.30
C ARG A 191 -21.68 -4.59 14.79
N GLY A 192 -21.52 -5.87 15.15
CA GLY A 192 -21.44 -6.32 16.54
C GLY A 192 -20.25 -5.69 17.29
N GLY A 193 -19.09 -5.64 16.64
CA GLY A 193 -17.89 -4.96 17.14
C GLY A 193 -18.12 -3.47 17.41
N CYS A 194 -18.73 -2.74 16.47
CA CYS A 194 -19.11 -1.34 16.66
C CYS A 194 -20.03 -1.17 17.87
N ALA A 195 -21.05 -2.03 18.00
CA ALA A 195 -21.97 -1.98 19.13
C ALA A 195 -21.26 -2.25 20.47
N ALA A 196 -20.28 -3.15 20.50
CA ALA A 196 -19.48 -3.43 21.68
C ALA A 196 -18.55 -2.26 22.04
N LEU A 197 -17.89 -1.64 21.05
CA LEU A 197 -17.08 -0.43 21.24
C LEU A 197 -17.93 0.77 21.73
N ALA A 198 -19.24 0.76 21.46
CA ALA A 198 -20.21 1.75 21.91
C ALA A 198 -20.88 1.41 23.26
N ALA A 199 -20.45 0.34 23.95
CA ALA A 199 -21.09 -0.13 25.17
C ALA A 199 -21.14 0.94 26.28
N GLY A 200 -22.21 0.90 27.08
CA GLY A 200 -22.45 1.88 28.15
C GLY A 200 -23.06 3.21 27.68
N GLY A 201 -23.63 3.24 26.46
CA GLY A 201 -24.35 4.40 25.92
C GLY A 201 -23.44 5.48 25.34
N LYS A 202 -22.21 5.11 24.94
CA LYS A 202 -21.21 6.01 24.36
C LYS A 202 -21.14 5.81 22.84
N ALA A 203 -20.52 6.76 22.13
CA ALA A 203 -20.11 6.53 20.75
C ALA A 203 -19.05 5.42 20.69
N PRO A 204 -18.93 4.67 19.57
CA PRO A 204 -17.89 3.64 19.45
C PRO A 204 -16.51 4.27 19.58
N ASP A 205 -15.69 3.69 20.45
CA ASP A 205 -14.31 4.12 20.68
C ASP A 205 -13.34 3.24 19.90
N PHE A 206 -12.68 3.79 18.88
CA PHE A 206 -11.66 3.08 18.10
C PHE A 206 -10.23 3.41 18.55
N ASP A 207 -10.00 4.14 19.66
CA ASP A 207 -8.65 4.45 20.17
C ASP A 207 -7.97 3.23 20.85
N HIS A 208 -7.97 2.11 20.14
CA HIS A 208 -7.40 0.82 20.53
C HIS A 208 -6.39 0.31 19.49
N THR A 209 -5.57 -0.67 19.86
CA THR A 209 -4.71 -1.36 18.87
C THR A 209 -5.55 -2.27 17.97
N ALA A 210 -6.51 -2.99 18.55
CA ALA A 210 -7.37 -3.95 17.87
C ALA A 210 -8.65 -4.22 18.68
N TYR A 211 -9.52 -5.07 18.17
CA TYR A 211 -10.66 -5.61 18.89
C TYR A 211 -10.65 -7.14 18.82
N ASP A 212 -10.56 -7.79 19.99
CA ASP A 212 -10.50 -9.25 20.06
C ASP A 212 -11.92 -9.84 20.09
N PHE A 213 -12.39 -10.26 18.93
CA PHE A 213 -13.69 -10.93 18.79
C PHE A 213 -13.82 -12.26 19.55
N SER A 214 -12.72 -12.91 19.95
CA SER A 214 -12.81 -14.12 20.78
C SER A 214 -13.14 -13.80 22.23
N SER A 215 -12.63 -12.69 22.77
CA SER A 215 -12.93 -12.25 24.14
C SER A 215 -14.10 -11.26 24.20
N GLY A 216 -14.43 -10.59 23.09
CA GLY A 216 -15.43 -9.54 23.03
C GLY A 216 -14.97 -8.22 23.64
N GLU A 217 -13.66 -7.99 23.67
CA GLU A 217 -13.04 -6.83 24.35
C GLU A 217 -12.04 -6.11 23.44
N PRO A 218 -11.86 -4.79 23.61
CA PRO A 218 -10.77 -4.07 22.96
C PRO A 218 -9.40 -4.58 23.41
N PHE A 219 -8.42 -4.55 22.50
CA PHE A 219 -7.04 -4.94 22.78
C PHE A 219 -6.09 -3.76 22.59
N ASP A 220 -5.19 -3.58 23.56
CA ASP A 220 -4.17 -2.53 23.56
C ASP A 220 -2.78 -3.11 23.78
N ASN A 221 -1.92 -2.93 22.79
CA ASN A 221 -0.50 -3.15 22.94
C ASN A 221 0.18 -1.91 23.57
N PRO A 222 1.37 -2.06 24.17
CA PRO A 222 2.04 -0.93 24.86
C PRO A 222 2.75 0.04 23.91
N ARG A 223 2.53 -0.04 22.59
CA ARG A 223 3.33 0.65 21.58
C ARG A 223 2.53 1.64 20.74
N TRP A 224 1.30 1.31 20.33
CA TRP A 224 0.50 2.20 19.47
C TRP A 224 -1.00 1.87 19.48
N LYS A 225 -1.81 2.79 18.93
CA LYS A 225 -3.24 2.64 18.66
C LYS A 225 -3.50 2.79 17.15
N GLU A 226 -4.63 2.31 16.65
CA GLU A 226 -5.02 2.32 15.23
C GLU A 226 -6.46 2.86 15.02
N PRO A 227 -6.74 4.12 15.39
CA PRO A 227 -8.09 4.69 15.31
C PRO A 227 -8.64 4.88 13.89
N ASP A 228 -7.80 4.77 12.85
CA ASP A 228 -8.25 4.75 11.46
C ASP A 228 -8.94 3.43 11.08
N ALA A 229 -8.97 2.44 11.98
CA ALA A 229 -9.87 1.29 11.94
C ALA A 229 -11.32 1.69 11.65
N ALA A 230 -11.77 2.81 12.22
CA ALA A 230 -13.10 3.36 11.97
C ALA A 230 -13.37 3.60 10.48
N ALA A 231 -12.36 3.96 9.67
CA ALA A 231 -12.52 4.20 8.24
C ALA A 231 -12.79 2.90 7.48
N GLY A 232 -12.04 1.84 7.80
CA GLY A 232 -12.22 0.53 7.19
C GLY A 232 -13.54 -0.13 7.61
N VAL A 233 -13.89 -0.05 8.89
CA VAL A 233 -15.18 -0.57 9.38
C VAL A 233 -16.35 0.20 8.76
N ALA A 234 -16.29 1.54 8.73
CA ALA A 234 -17.34 2.33 8.08
C ALA A 234 -17.57 1.93 6.62
N TRP A 235 -16.50 1.65 5.89
CA TRP A 235 -16.59 1.21 4.50
C TRP A 235 -17.24 -0.17 4.38
N LEU A 236 -16.83 -1.16 5.19
CA LEU A 236 -17.44 -2.50 5.19
C LEU A 236 -18.94 -2.43 5.48
N GLU A 237 -19.32 -1.67 6.50
CA GLU A 237 -20.71 -1.49 6.92
C GLU A 237 -21.52 -0.74 5.86
N TYR A 238 -20.95 0.28 5.21
CA TYR A 238 -21.65 1.01 4.16
C TYR A 238 -21.86 0.13 2.91
N MET A 239 -20.87 -0.66 2.49
CA MET A 239 -21.05 -1.59 1.37
C MET A 239 -22.07 -2.69 1.68
N ALA A 240 -22.12 -3.17 2.93
CA ALA A 240 -23.17 -4.07 3.39
C ALA A 240 -24.56 -3.43 3.31
N PHE A 241 -24.69 -2.16 3.69
CA PHE A 241 -25.93 -1.39 3.49
C PHE A 241 -26.30 -1.24 2.00
N VAL A 242 -25.34 -0.93 1.13
CA VAL A 242 -25.58 -0.81 -0.32
C VAL A 242 -26.10 -2.13 -0.90
N GLU A 243 -25.53 -3.26 -0.49
CA GLU A 243 -25.93 -4.58 -0.99
C GLU A 243 -27.28 -5.07 -0.44
N THR A 244 -27.61 -4.74 0.82
CA THR A 244 -28.76 -5.34 1.52
C THR A 244 -29.95 -4.39 1.73
N GLY A 245 -29.70 -3.09 1.76
CA GLY A 245 -30.65 -2.08 2.22
C GLY A 245 -30.91 -2.09 3.73
N GLU A 246 -30.18 -2.89 4.51
CA GLU A 246 -30.40 -3.01 5.96
C GLU A 246 -29.84 -1.79 6.70
N LYS A 247 -30.74 -1.03 7.34
CA LYS A 247 -30.40 0.23 8.02
C LYS A 247 -29.43 0.07 9.20
N GLY A 248 -29.33 -1.13 9.78
CA GLY A 248 -28.40 -1.41 10.87
C GLY A 248 -26.93 -1.24 10.46
N TYR A 249 -26.58 -1.64 9.23
CA TYR A 249 -25.23 -1.44 8.71
C TYR A 249 -24.96 0.04 8.40
N LEU A 250 -25.95 0.77 7.86
CA LEU A 250 -25.82 2.22 7.66
C LEU A 250 -25.58 2.98 8.97
N GLU A 251 -26.25 2.57 10.04
CA GLU A 251 -26.06 3.18 11.37
C GLU A 251 -24.65 2.91 11.91
N ALA A 252 -24.13 1.68 11.80
CA ALA A 252 -22.76 1.36 12.20
C ALA A 252 -21.73 2.18 11.40
N ALA A 253 -21.92 2.30 10.07
CA ALA A 253 -21.08 3.13 9.22
C ALA A 253 -21.08 4.60 9.65
N ARG A 254 -22.26 5.15 9.99
CA ARG A 254 -22.38 6.53 10.47
C ARG A 254 -21.67 6.75 11.79
N GLN A 255 -21.81 5.84 12.73
CA GLN A 255 -21.15 5.96 14.03
C GLN A 255 -19.62 5.95 13.91
N ALA A 256 -19.07 5.07 13.06
CA ALA A 256 -17.64 5.02 12.79
C ALA A 256 -17.13 6.29 12.06
N MET A 257 -17.86 6.80 11.07
CA MET A 257 -17.52 8.07 10.40
C MET A 257 -17.65 9.29 11.31
N GLN A 258 -18.60 9.26 12.25
CA GLN A 258 -18.77 10.31 13.26
C GLN A 258 -17.57 10.34 14.22
N PHE A 259 -17.09 9.18 14.67
CA PHE A 259 -15.86 9.08 15.48
C PHE A 259 -14.66 9.77 14.78
N LEU A 260 -14.46 9.50 13.49
CA LEU A 260 -13.41 10.17 12.70
C LEU A 260 -13.66 11.67 12.52
N SER A 261 -14.91 12.07 12.36
CA SER A 261 -15.28 13.49 12.18
C SER A 261 -14.96 14.30 13.43
N ASP A 262 -15.23 13.74 14.61
CA ASP A 262 -15.00 14.39 15.91
C ASP A 262 -13.52 14.37 16.35
N ARG A 263 -12.71 13.44 15.83
CA ARG A 263 -11.28 13.35 16.14
C ARG A 263 -10.53 14.61 15.70
N ARG A 264 -9.62 15.09 16.54
CA ARG A 264 -8.76 16.25 16.20
C ARG A 264 -7.44 15.84 15.55
N GLU A 265 -6.85 14.77 16.04
CA GLU A 265 -5.54 14.30 15.61
C GLU A 265 -5.67 13.37 14.40
N ASN A 266 -4.69 13.41 13.50
CA ASN A 266 -4.63 12.52 12.35
C ASN A 266 -4.49 11.05 12.81
N PRO A 267 -5.47 10.17 12.53
CA PRO A 267 -5.43 8.77 12.96
C PRO A 267 -4.64 7.87 12.01
N PHE A 268 -4.21 8.37 10.85
CA PHE A 268 -3.78 7.53 9.74
C PHE A 268 -2.60 6.63 10.11
N TYR A 269 -2.76 5.34 9.85
CA TYR A 269 -1.74 4.32 9.96
C TYR A 269 -1.84 3.35 8.78
N GLU A 270 -0.75 3.18 8.04
CA GLU A 270 -0.63 2.27 6.90
C GLU A 270 -1.62 2.55 5.76
N CYS A 271 -2.89 2.10 5.84
CA CYS A 271 -3.73 1.93 4.64
C CYS A 271 -5.24 2.16 4.79
N LEU A 272 -5.80 2.38 6.00
CA LEU A 272 -7.27 2.41 6.16
C LEU A 272 -7.90 3.78 5.90
N MET A 273 -7.21 4.86 6.25
CA MET A 273 -7.74 6.22 6.10
C MET A 273 -8.17 6.61 4.65
N PRO A 274 -7.51 6.14 3.56
CA PRO A 274 -8.00 6.35 2.19
C PRO A 274 -9.46 5.93 1.98
N TYR A 275 -9.92 4.84 2.62
CA TYR A 275 -11.31 4.39 2.54
C TYR A 275 -12.28 5.39 3.18
N GLY A 276 -11.88 6.02 4.29
CA GLY A 276 -12.66 7.05 4.96
C GLY A 276 -12.75 8.35 4.15
N ALA A 277 -11.66 8.74 3.48
CA ALA A 277 -11.67 9.89 2.58
C ALA A 277 -12.66 9.69 1.42
N TYR A 278 -12.56 8.58 0.69
CA TYR A 278 -13.52 8.21 -0.36
C TYR A 278 -14.95 8.12 0.17
N LEU A 279 -15.16 7.37 1.26
CA LEU A 279 -16.48 7.11 1.79
C LEU A 279 -17.18 8.39 2.26
N SER A 280 -16.43 9.37 2.79
CA SER A 280 -17.02 10.66 3.18
C SER A 280 -17.68 11.38 2.00
N ALA A 281 -17.03 11.42 0.83
CA ALA A 281 -17.59 12.03 -0.36
C ALA A 281 -18.83 11.26 -0.83
N ARG A 282 -18.74 9.94 -0.92
CA ARG A 282 -19.86 9.08 -1.32
C ARG A 282 -21.06 9.21 -0.39
N MET A 283 -20.86 9.14 0.93
CA MET A 283 -21.94 9.28 1.91
C MET A 283 -22.54 10.68 1.92
N ASN A 284 -21.74 11.73 1.68
CA ASN A 284 -22.25 13.09 1.53
C ASN A 284 -23.19 13.17 0.32
N ALA A 285 -22.74 12.68 -0.82
CA ALA A 285 -23.52 12.68 -2.05
C ALA A 285 -24.77 11.80 -1.97
N GLU A 286 -24.69 10.60 -1.41
CA GLU A 286 -25.77 9.60 -1.43
C GLU A 286 -26.77 9.78 -0.27
N THR A 287 -26.32 10.24 0.90
CA THR A 287 -27.13 10.27 2.13
C THR A 287 -27.19 11.62 2.84
N GLY A 288 -26.52 12.65 2.32
CA GLY A 288 -26.51 13.99 2.92
C GLY A 288 -25.82 14.06 4.28
N SER A 289 -24.81 13.22 4.53
CA SER A 289 -24.20 13.06 5.86
C SER A 289 -23.35 14.25 6.33
N GLY A 290 -22.82 15.08 5.43
CA GLY A 290 -22.08 16.31 5.78
C GLY A 290 -20.70 16.11 6.41
N TYR A 291 -20.04 14.97 6.17
CA TYR A 291 -18.70 14.69 6.68
C TYR A 291 -17.61 15.61 6.08
N PRO A 292 -16.53 15.90 6.84
CA PRO A 292 -15.49 16.83 6.41
C PRO A 292 -14.50 16.18 5.43
N THR A 293 -14.90 15.95 4.18
CA THR A 293 -14.10 15.26 3.15
C THR A 293 -12.68 15.81 3.00
N GLY A 294 -12.51 17.13 2.96
CA GLY A 294 -11.18 17.76 2.83
C GLY A 294 -10.24 17.45 4.00
N LYS A 295 -10.78 17.32 5.22
CA LYS A 295 -9.99 16.92 6.41
C LYS A 295 -9.48 15.49 6.26
N PHE A 296 -10.34 14.57 5.79
CA PHE A 296 -9.95 13.17 5.62
C PHE A 296 -8.98 12.97 4.47
N ILE A 297 -9.12 13.73 3.38
CA ILE A 297 -8.09 13.80 2.34
C ILE A 297 -6.77 14.26 2.96
N ASN A 298 -6.74 15.41 3.65
CA ASN A 298 -5.51 15.92 4.26
C ASN A 298 -4.84 14.93 5.22
N TRP A 299 -5.63 14.19 6.02
CA TRP A 299 -5.09 13.14 6.89
C TRP A 299 -4.32 12.03 6.16
N VAL A 300 -4.73 11.66 4.95
CA VAL A 300 -3.97 10.70 4.12
C VAL A 300 -2.65 11.30 3.63
N PHE A 301 -2.61 12.61 3.38
CA PHE A 301 -1.49 13.27 2.69
C PHE A 301 -0.44 13.85 3.63
N ASP A 302 -0.85 14.44 4.76
CA ASP A 302 -0.02 15.38 5.53
C ASP A 302 1.13 14.71 6.29
N GLY A 303 0.99 13.43 6.64
CA GLY A 303 2.02 12.72 7.41
C GLY A 303 2.21 13.24 8.84
N ASP A 304 1.25 13.99 9.37
CA ASP A 304 1.24 14.56 10.72
C ASP A 304 0.59 13.64 11.77
N ASN A 305 0.53 12.35 11.49
CA ASN A 305 0.09 11.31 12.43
C ASN A 305 1.26 10.81 13.30
N PRO A 306 0.99 10.09 14.41
CA PRO A 306 2.03 9.59 15.31
C PRO A 306 3.07 8.63 14.70
N ARG A 307 2.85 8.15 13.46
CA ARG A 307 3.78 7.28 12.73
C ARG A 307 4.52 7.98 11.61
N GLU A 308 4.22 9.26 11.38
CA GLU A 308 4.76 10.05 10.28
C GLU A 308 4.58 9.32 8.94
N TRP A 309 3.37 8.82 8.69
CA TRP A 309 3.00 8.10 7.47
C TRP A 309 2.16 8.98 6.55
N GLY A 310 2.56 9.20 5.30
CA GLY A 310 1.83 10.10 4.41
C GLY A 310 2.37 10.12 2.99
N VAL A 311 2.00 11.17 2.25
CA VAL A 311 2.45 11.36 0.87
C VAL A 311 3.78 12.11 0.85
N ILE A 312 4.76 11.58 0.13
CA ILE A 312 6.06 12.19 -0.11
C ILE A 312 5.88 13.40 -1.02
N GLN A 313 6.50 14.52 -0.64
CA GLN A 313 6.28 15.84 -1.25
C GLN A 313 7.62 16.52 -1.59
N GLU A 314 8.63 15.72 -1.90
CA GLU A 314 9.97 16.21 -2.17
C GLU A 314 10.72 15.36 -3.20
N LYS A 315 11.88 15.87 -3.61
CA LYS A 315 12.87 15.13 -4.39
C LYS A 315 13.84 14.40 -3.46
N TRP A 316 14.30 13.23 -3.89
CA TRP A 316 15.41 12.52 -3.27
C TRP A 316 16.56 12.44 -4.26
N GLY A 317 17.69 13.06 -3.92
CA GLY A 317 18.72 13.37 -4.90
C GLY A 317 18.18 14.28 -6.00
N ASP A 318 18.30 13.84 -7.25
CA ASP A 318 17.77 14.50 -8.45
C ASP A 318 16.39 13.96 -8.89
N ARG A 319 15.89 12.90 -8.25
CA ARG A 319 14.67 12.18 -8.64
C ARG A 319 13.44 12.68 -7.90
N GLU A 320 12.31 12.74 -8.59
CA GLU A 320 11.04 13.17 -8.03
C GLU A 320 10.29 12.01 -7.38
N PHE A 321 10.13 12.04 -6.06
CA PHE A 321 9.35 11.06 -5.29
C PHE A 321 7.96 11.56 -4.90
N HIS A 322 7.58 12.74 -5.41
CA HIS A 322 6.29 13.36 -5.17
C HIS A 322 5.14 12.39 -5.45
N GLY A 323 4.13 12.39 -4.58
CA GLY A 323 2.90 11.62 -4.74
C GLY A 323 2.95 10.21 -4.17
N LEU A 324 4.13 9.58 -4.05
CA LEU A 324 4.28 8.25 -3.47
C LEU A 324 3.99 8.26 -1.97
N LEU A 325 3.48 7.15 -1.43
CA LEU A 325 3.09 7.04 -0.02
C LEU A 325 4.12 6.23 0.77
N GLY A 326 4.31 6.61 2.03
CA GLY A 326 5.11 5.84 2.98
C GLY A 326 5.52 6.65 4.21
N SER A 327 6.66 6.32 4.82
CA SER A 327 7.18 7.09 5.95
C SER A 327 7.79 8.40 5.48
N VAL A 328 7.33 9.50 6.09
CA VAL A 328 7.89 10.85 5.95
C VAL A 328 8.73 11.26 7.17
N HIS A 329 9.05 10.30 8.06
CA HIS A 329 9.89 10.54 9.23
C HIS A 329 11.29 11.00 8.81
N LYS A 330 11.70 12.18 9.27
CA LYS A 330 12.96 12.79 8.88
C LYS A 330 14.17 11.91 9.26
N GLY A 331 14.94 11.49 8.27
CA GLY A 331 16.11 10.63 8.43
C GLY A 331 15.83 9.15 8.19
N SER A 332 14.56 8.72 8.14
CA SER A 332 14.17 7.37 7.76
C SER A 332 13.05 7.36 6.70
N GLU A 333 13.02 8.39 5.85
CA GLU A 333 12.00 8.52 4.81
C GLU A 333 12.03 7.31 3.86
N TYR A 334 10.85 6.78 3.57
CA TYR A 334 10.67 5.51 2.87
C TYR A 334 9.38 5.52 2.05
N ALA A 335 9.48 5.32 0.74
CA ALA A 335 8.34 5.16 -0.15
C ALA A 335 7.97 3.68 -0.18
N PHE A 336 6.71 3.34 0.04
CA PHE A 336 6.23 1.96 0.11
C PHE A 336 5.31 1.64 -1.06
N ALA A 337 5.61 0.55 -1.77
CA ALA A 337 4.93 0.20 -3.02
C ALA A 337 3.43 -0.08 -2.82
N MET A 338 3.07 -0.88 -1.81
CA MET A 338 1.66 -1.25 -1.57
C MET A 338 0.78 -0.02 -1.37
N ASN A 339 1.18 0.92 -0.51
CA ASN A 339 0.37 2.12 -0.26
C ASN A 339 0.29 3.04 -1.48
N SER A 340 1.38 3.12 -2.25
CA SER A 340 1.44 3.92 -3.46
C SER A 340 0.50 3.39 -4.55
N PHE A 341 0.20 2.09 -4.57
CA PHE A 341 -0.80 1.50 -5.48
C PHE A 341 -2.23 1.50 -4.89
N LEU A 342 -2.38 1.18 -3.61
CA LEU A 342 -3.69 1.01 -2.97
C LEU A 342 -4.42 2.33 -2.74
N ALA A 343 -3.74 3.36 -2.23
CA ALA A 343 -4.39 4.64 -1.92
C ALA A 343 -5.04 5.33 -3.13
N PRO A 344 -4.38 5.49 -4.30
CA PRO A 344 -5.03 6.08 -5.47
C PRO A 344 -6.19 5.20 -5.97
N ALA A 345 -6.12 3.88 -5.84
CA ALA A 345 -7.21 2.98 -6.21
C ALA A 345 -8.47 3.19 -5.37
N VAL A 346 -8.30 3.44 -4.07
CA VAL A 346 -9.43 3.72 -3.18
C VAL A 346 -9.96 5.13 -3.39
N MET A 347 -9.09 6.11 -3.65
CA MET A 347 -9.47 7.52 -3.66
C MET A 347 -9.83 8.08 -5.04
N ALA A 348 -9.45 7.46 -6.16
CA ALA A 348 -9.82 7.94 -7.49
C ALA A 348 -11.35 8.06 -7.69
N PRO A 349 -12.19 7.12 -7.21
CA PRO A 349 -13.65 7.26 -7.30
C PRO A 349 -14.24 8.46 -6.54
N LEU A 350 -13.50 9.05 -5.58
CA LEU A 350 -13.95 10.20 -4.78
C LEU A 350 -14.48 11.35 -5.65
N VAL A 351 -13.81 11.64 -6.78
CA VAL A 351 -14.14 12.78 -7.65
C VAL A 351 -15.51 12.65 -8.34
N ARG A 352 -16.11 11.46 -8.34
CA ARG A 352 -17.49 11.27 -8.84
C ARG A 352 -18.53 11.84 -7.89
N TYR A 353 -18.19 11.93 -6.61
CA TYR A 353 -19.08 12.38 -5.55
C TYR A 353 -18.72 13.78 -5.04
N ASP A 354 -17.47 14.20 -5.22
CA ASP A 354 -16.99 15.55 -4.90
C ASP A 354 -15.92 15.98 -5.92
N ASP A 355 -16.39 16.47 -7.07
CA ASP A 355 -15.56 16.84 -8.22
C ASP A 355 -14.75 18.13 -8.02
N ARG A 356 -14.99 18.85 -6.92
CA ARG A 356 -14.15 19.97 -6.47
C ARG A 356 -12.70 19.55 -6.26
N TYR A 357 -12.43 18.27 -6.03
CA TYR A 357 -11.08 17.72 -5.89
C TYR A 357 -10.49 17.17 -7.19
N ALA A 358 -11.18 17.28 -8.34
CA ALA A 358 -10.74 16.71 -9.61
C ALA A 358 -9.30 17.11 -9.99
N ARG A 359 -8.96 18.40 -9.88
CA ARG A 359 -7.60 18.88 -10.17
C ARG A 359 -6.55 18.29 -9.23
N ALA A 360 -6.83 18.25 -7.93
CA ALA A 360 -5.89 17.72 -6.95
C ALA A 360 -5.67 16.21 -7.14
N MET A 361 -6.75 15.45 -7.32
CA MET A 361 -6.66 14.00 -7.52
C MET A 361 -5.99 13.66 -8.86
N GLY A 362 -6.31 14.38 -9.94
CA GLY A 362 -5.69 14.17 -11.25
C GLY A 362 -4.18 14.44 -11.25
N LYS A 363 -3.77 15.54 -10.60
CA LYS A 363 -2.34 15.88 -10.42
C LYS A 363 -1.61 14.85 -9.55
N TRP A 364 -2.21 14.42 -8.45
CA TRP A 364 -1.62 13.42 -7.56
C TRP A 364 -1.48 12.06 -8.24
N ILE A 365 -2.54 11.56 -8.89
CA ILE A 365 -2.52 10.27 -9.58
C ILE A 365 -1.51 10.27 -10.72
N LEU A 366 -1.34 11.38 -11.46
CA LEU A 366 -0.26 11.52 -12.45
C LEU A 366 1.13 11.33 -11.82
N ASN A 367 1.40 12.02 -10.70
CA ASN A 367 2.67 11.89 -9.98
C ASN A 367 2.90 10.46 -9.48
N VAL A 368 1.87 9.80 -8.91
CA VAL A 368 1.95 8.40 -8.49
C VAL A 368 2.21 7.47 -9.68
N ALA A 369 1.46 7.62 -10.77
CA ALA A 369 1.56 6.76 -11.94
C ALA A 369 2.92 6.88 -12.63
N VAL A 370 3.57 8.03 -12.59
CA VAL A 370 4.91 8.22 -13.16
C VAL A 370 5.99 7.78 -12.18
N ASN A 371 5.92 8.22 -10.91
CA ASN A 371 7.01 7.99 -9.94
C ASN A 371 7.01 6.56 -9.37
N SER A 372 5.91 5.80 -9.48
CA SER A 372 5.88 4.39 -9.08
C SER A 372 6.88 3.53 -9.86
N ARG A 373 7.40 4.02 -11.00
CA ARG A 373 8.49 3.33 -11.73
C ARG A 373 9.73 3.11 -10.87
N TYR A 374 9.98 3.96 -9.89
CA TYR A 374 11.13 3.84 -8.99
C TYR A 374 11.04 2.63 -8.05
N PHE A 375 9.91 1.94 -7.98
CA PHE A 375 9.85 0.66 -7.27
C PHE A 375 10.43 -0.51 -8.06
N TYR A 376 10.80 -0.34 -9.33
CA TYR A 376 11.19 -1.45 -10.21
C TYR A 376 12.69 -1.49 -10.52
N PRO A 377 13.30 -2.69 -10.65
CA PRO A 377 14.76 -2.82 -10.85
C PRO A 377 15.36 -2.10 -12.05
N ASP A 378 14.62 -2.02 -13.15
CA ASP A 378 15.01 -1.34 -14.39
C ASP A 378 15.04 0.20 -14.28
N ALA A 379 14.59 0.79 -13.17
CA ALA A 379 14.71 2.22 -12.90
C ALA A 379 16.05 2.63 -12.23
N TRP A 380 16.95 1.67 -11.99
CA TRP A 380 18.16 1.89 -11.18
C TRP A 380 19.39 1.26 -11.81
N GLN A 381 20.56 1.83 -11.51
CA GLN A 381 21.81 1.12 -11.75
C GLN A 381 22.00 -0.01 -10.73
N PRO A 382 22.77 -1.07 -11.04
CA PRO A 382 22.98 -2.20 -10.14
C PRO A 382 23.48 -1.84 -8.74
N ASP A 383 24.26 -0.76 -8.61
CA ASP A 383 24.85 -0.29 -7.35
C ASP A 383 23.95 0.69 -6.56
N GLU A 384 22.82 1.12 -7.14
CA GLU A 384 21.83 1.99 -6.48
C GLU A 384 20.69 1.20 -5.82
N GLN A 385 20.71 -0.13 -5.91
CA GLN A 385 19.63 -1.01 -5.48
C GLN A 385 20.16 -2.30 -4.85
N THR A 386 19.36 -2.94 -4.00
CA THR A 386 19.66 -4.32 -3.57
C THR A 386 19.15 -5.32 -4.60
N SER A 387 19.47 -6.61 -4.48
CA SER A 387 18.76 -7.69 -5.21
C SER A 387 18.82 -7.68 -6.76
N TRP A 388 19.60 -6.79 -7.39
CA TRP A 388 19.71 -6.68 -8.86
C TRP A 388 20.06 -8.01 -9.53
N GLU A 389 21.02 -8.76 -8.98
CA GLU A 389 21.46 -10.04 -9.55
C GLU A 389 20.31 -11.05 -9.67
N TRP A 390 19.42 -11.09 -8.67
CA TRP A 390 18.26 -11.98 -8.71
C TRP A 390 17.24 -11.50 -9.75
N ALA A 391 16.92 -10.19 -9.75
CA ALA A 391 15.97 -9.60 -10.69
C ALA A 391 16.41 -9.83 -12.14
N ALA A 392 17.66 -9.48 -12.47
CA ALA A 392 18.22 -9.63 -13.81
C ALA A 392 18.20 -11.09 -14.32
N ALA A 393 18.33 -12.06 -13.41
CA ALA A 393 18.36 -13.49 -13.78
C ALA A 393 16.96 -14.13 -13.85
N ASN A 394 15.99 -13.69 -13.05
CA ASN A 394 14.73 -14.40 -12.82
C ASN A 394 13.46 -13.60 -13.20
N ASP A 395 13.58 -12.27 -13.34
CA ASP A 395 12.51 -11.35 -13.72
C ASP A 395 13.05 -10.27 -14.69
N PRO A 396 13.43 -10.65 -15.92
CA PRO A 396 13.99 -9.70 -16.89
C PRO A 396 12.98 -8.63 -17.36
N SER A 397 11.69 -8.84 -17.11
CA SER A 397 10.61 -7.87 -17.33
C SER A 397 10.53 -6.78 -16.26
N SER A 398 11.21 -6.95 -15.11
CA SER A 398 11.00 -6.09 -13.94
C SER A 398 9.51 -5.98 -13.60
N ALA A 399 8.88 -7.13 -13.39
CA ALA A 399 7.48 -7.28 -13.01
C ALA A 399 7.27 -7.25 -11.50
N ILE A 400 8.29 -7.62 -10.72
CA ILE A 400 8.27 -7.58 -9.26
C ILE A 400 8.94 -6.30 -8.78
N ALA A 401 8.17 -5.49 -8.08
CA ALA A 401 8.65 -4.30 -7.39
C ALA A 401 9.51 -4.66 -6.17
N TYR A 402 10.44 -3.78 -5.81
CA TYR A 402 10.94 -3.69 -4.45
C TYR A 402 9.79 -3.42 -3.48
N GLU A 403 9.99 -3.80 -2.22
CA GLU A 403 9.10 -3.35 -1.14
C GLU A 403 8.94 -1.82 -1.18
N GLY A 404 10.06 -1.12 -1.34
CA GLY A 404 10.05 0.32 -1.37
C GLY A 404 11.39 0.93 -1.75
N VAL A 405 11.50 2.23 -1.50
CA VAL A 405 12.71 3.02 -1.77
C VAL A 405 13.00 3.88 -0.57
N ARG A 406 14.24 3.85 -0.08
CA ARG A 406 14.69 4.72 1.01
C ARG A 406 15.30 5.99 0.43
N LYS A 407 15.02 7.13 1.06
CA LYS A 407 15.68 8.40 0.72
C LYS A 407 17.18 8.31 0.89
N ASN A 408 17.64 7.66 1.96
CA ASN A 408 19.05 7.50 2.26
C ASN A 408 19.42 6.02 2.21
N GLY A 409 20.47 5.69 1.45
CA GLY A 409 20.99 4.33 1.40
C GLY A 409 21.47 3.89 2.78
N LEU A 410 20.95 2.76 3.24
CA LEU A 410 21.17 2.25 4.58
C LEU A 410 21.16 0.73 4.56
N GLN A 411 22.19 0.12 5.13
CA GLN A 411 22.30 -1.34 5.19
C GLN A 411 22.78 -1.84 6.54
N ARG A 412 22.54 -3.12 6.81
CA ARG A 412 22.97 -3.80 8.04
C ARG A 412 23.74 -5.07 7.71
N ASP A 413 25.05 -4.99 7.94
CA ASP A 413 25.99 -6.08 7.69
C ASP A 413 26.14 -6.95 8.93
N ARG A 414 25.96 -8.27 8.76
CA ARG A 414 25.96 -9.25 9.86
C ARG A 414 27.18 -10.16 9.77
N PRO A 415 27.58 -10.82 10.87
CA PRO A 415 28.57 -11.88 10.86
C PRO A 415 28.26 -12.96 9.82
N ARG A 416 29.29 -13.49 9.16
CA ARG A 416 29.14 -14.63 8.23
C ARG A 416 28.75 -15.93 8.93
N ASP A 417 29.13 -16.09 10.19
CA ASP A 417 28.88 -17.28 11.01
C ASP A 417 28.37 -16.89 12.41
N GLY A 418 27.11 -17.23 12.70
CA GLY A 418 26.46 -16.96 13.98
C GLY A 418 26.04 -15.50 14.18
N GLY A 419 26.16 -15.00 15.41
CA GLY A 419 25.79 -13.64 15.80
C GLY A 419 24.29 -13.49 16.07
N ARG A 420 23.43 -13.60 15.04
CA ARG A 420 21.98 -13.43 15.24
C ARG A 420 21.34 -14.66 15.88
N GLY A 421 20.68 -14.48 17.02
CA GLY A 421 20.00 -15.55 17.75
C GLY A 421 20.92 -16.60 18.39
N GLU A 422 22.24 -16.46 18.26
CA GLU A 422 23.24 -17.43 18.71
C GLU A 422 23.20 -17.61 20.23
N LEU A 423 23.27 -18.86 20.70
CA LEU A 423 23.36 -19.20 22.12
C LEU A 423 24.80 -19.56 22.48
N LEU A 424 25.48 -18.67 23.19
CA LEU A 424 26.85 -18.86 23.64
C LEU A 424 26.88 -19.62 24.97
N ILE A 425 27.50 -20.79 24.98
CA ILE A 425 27.64 -21.65 26.16
C ILE A 425 29.00 -21.39 26.81
N PRO A 426 29.07 -21.22 28.15
CA PRO A 426 30.35 -21.05 28.84
C PRO A 426 31.23 -22.30 28.75
N ASP A 427 32.55 -22.11 28.72
CA ASP A 427 33.52 -23.19 28.81
C ASP A 427 33.59 -23.80 30.22
N GLU A 428 34.49 -24.78 30.42
CA GLU A 428 34.70 -25.46 31.70
C GLU A 428 35.15 -24.52 32.83
N GLN A 429 35.78 -23.40 32.49
CA GLN A 429 36.19 -22.34 33.41
C GLN A 429 35.10 -21.28 33.61
N GLY A 430 33.94 -21.46 32.97
CA GLY A 430 32.81 -20.55 33.02
C GLY A 430 33.00 -19.29 32.18
N ARG A 431 33.94 -19.26 31.23
CA ARG A 431 34.16 -18.12 30.35
C ARG A 431 33.34 -18.24 29.07
N ILE A 432 32.89 -17.10 28.56
CA ILE A 432 32.35 -16.97 27.21
C ILE A 432 33.32 -16.12 26.41
N ALA A 433 33.73 -16.60 25.24
CA ALA A 433 34.48 -15.84 24.26
C ALA A 433 33.98 -16.19 22.86
N ARG A 434 33.52 -15.19 22.11
CA ARG A 434 33.10 -15.33 20.71
C ARG A 434 33.69 -14.18 19.91
N ARG A 435 34.11 -14.46 18.69
CA ARG A 435 34.61 -13.48 17.73
C ARG A 435 33.83 -13.61 16.44
N TRP A 436 33.55 -12.48 15.82
CA TRP A 436 32.89 -12.41 14.53
C TRP A 436 33.66 -11.48 13.60
N ARG A 437 33.72 -11.86 12.33
CA ARG A 437 34.08 -10.95 11.25
C ARG A 437 32.81 -10.42 10.60
N ILE A 438 32.73 -9.10 10.46
CA ILE A 438 31.67 -8.41 9.73
C ILE A 438 32.35 -7.65 8.60
N ASP A 439 32.01 -7.98 7.37
CA ASP A 439 32.42 -7.21 6.20
C ASP A 439 31.36 -6.15 5.93
N MET A 440 31.78 -4.90 5.80
CA MET A 440 30.92 -3.75 5.55
C MET A 440 31.53 -2.89 4.43
N PRO A 441 30.71 -2.23 3.61
CA PRO A 441 31.20 -1.38 2.53
C PRO A 441 31.71 -0.05 3.09
N GLU A 442 32.19 0.78 2.18
CA GLU A 442 32.39 2.18 2.47
C GLU A 442 31.06 2.90 2.70
N GLY A 443 31.06 3.89 3.58
CA GLY A 443 29.89 4.67 3.91
C GLY A 443 30.27 5.93 4.68
N ARG A 444 29.34 6.87 4.77
CA ARG A 444 29.54 8.15 5.49
C ARG A 444 29.43 8.02 7.00
N LYS A 445 28.78 6.97 7.50
CA LYS A 445 28.62 6.68 8.92
C LYS A 445 28.45 5.19 9.14
N GLN A 446 29.28 4.61 10.00
CA GLN A 446 29.17 3.21 10.42
C GLN A 446 28.96 3.13 11.92
N THR A 447 28.02 2.29 12.33
CA THR A 447 27.74 2.05 13.75
C THR A 447 27.69 0.55 14.00
N LEU A 448 28.55 0.04 14.88
CA LEU A 448 28.42 -1.31 15.42
C LEU A 448 27.26 -1.33 16.41
N ILE A 449 26.31 -2.23 16.22
CA ILE A 449 25.22 -2.51 17.17
C ILE A 449 25.43 -3.93 17.71
N VAL A 450 25.36 -4.05 19.03
CA VAL A 450 25.24 -5.35 19.71
C VAL A 450 23.99 -5.31 20.58
N ALA A 451 23.11 -6.30 20.36
CA ALA A 451 21.95 -6.54 21.18
C ALA A 451 22.04 -7.95 21.77
N LEU A 452 21.87 -8.04 23.08
CA LEU A 452 21.86 -9.29 23.83
C LEU A 452 20.45 -9.51 24.34
N LYS A 453 20.03 -10.77 24.48
CA LYS A 453 18.77 -11.10 25.16
C LYS A 453 19.07 -11.76 26.50
N PRO A 454 18.97 -11.03 27.63
CA PRO A 454 18.93 -11.65 28.94
C PRO A 454 17.55 -12.30 29.14
N ARG A 455 17.48 -13.36 29.94
CA ARG A 455 16.20 -13.99 30.29
C ARG A 455 15.23 -13.01 31.00
N ASP A 456 15.78 -11.95 31.63
CA ASP A 456 15.06 -10.99 32.48
C ASP A 456 15.27 -9.50 32.09
N GLY A 457 15.71 -9.19 30.85
CA GLY A 457 15.77 -7.81 30.33
C GLY A 457 16.93 -6.92 30.79
N LYS A 458 17.85 -7.39 31.66
CA LYS A 458 19.09 -6.69 32.08
C LYS A 458 20.30 -7.60 31.89
N ALA A 459 21.47 -7.06 31.55
CA ALA A 459 22.68 -7.88 31.50
C ALA A 459 22.89 -8.62 32.84
N SER A 460 23.02 -9.95 32.81
CA SER A 460 23.13 -10.73 34.06
C SER A 460 24.55 -10.71 34.65
N ARG A 461 25.52 -10.24 33.86
CA ARG A 461 26.94 -10.12 34.19
C ARG A 461 27.61 -9.10 33.27
N PRO A 462 28.80 -8.62 33.64
CA PRO A 462 29.69 -7.93 32.71
C PRO A 462 29.92 -8.71 31.42
N VAL A 463 29.57 -8.10 30.28
CA VAL A 463 29.97 -8.59 28.97
C VAL A 463 30.77 -7.48 28.31
N GLU A 464 32.04 -7.77 28.02
CA GLU A 464 32.94 -6.87 27.31
C GLU A 464 32.81 -7.10 25.81
N VAL A 465 32.66 -6.02 25.06
CA VAL A 465 32.70 -6.02 23.60
C VAL A 465 33.96 -5.28 23.16
N GLY A 466 34.73 -5.90 22.27
CA GLY A 466 35.92 -5.30 21.67
C GLY A 466 35.84 -5.29 20.15
N VAL A 467 36.65 -4.43 19.52
CA VAL A 467 36.79 -4.36 18.06
C VAL A 467 38.25 -4.42 17.63
N ALA A 468 38.52 -4.98 16.45
CA ALA A 468 39.85 -5.07 15.86
C ALA A 468 39.81 -5.02 14.32
N SER A 469 40.97 -4.78 13.70
CA SER A 469 41.14 -4.88 12.23
C SER A 469 41.42 -6.30 11.74
N SER A 470 41.89 -7.18 12.62
CA SER A 470 42.21 -8.57 12.34
C SER A 470 41.76 -9.45 13.51
N GLU A 471 41.68 -10.76 13.27
CA GLU A 471 41.31 -11.74 14.30
C GLU A 471 42.27 -11.73 15.49
N ASP A 472 43.55 -11.48 15.22
CA ASP A 472 44.63 -11.49 16.21
C ASP A 472 44.76 -10.16 16.98
N GLY A 473 44.08 -9.10 16.52
CA GLY A 473 44.11 -7.78 17.15
C GLY A 473 45.10 -6.80 16.51
N PRO A 474 45.50 -5.73 17.22
CA PRO A 474 45.18 -5.44 18.62
C PRO A 474 43.68 -5.18 18.84
N TRP A 475 43.15 -5.69 19.95
CA TRP A 475 41.76 -5.51 20.36
C TRP A 475 41.59 -4.22 21.14
N THR A 476 40.69 -3.35 20.66
CA THR A 476 40.31 -2.12 21.35
C THR A 476 38.97 -2.33 22.06
N PRO A 477 38.84 -2.00 23.36
CA PRO A 477 37.55 -2.06 24.04
C PRO A 477 36.53 -1.12 23.37
N ALA A 478 35.34 -1.65 23.06
CA ALA A 478 34.24 -0.90 22.46
C ALA A 478 33.27 -0.39 23.53
N PHE A 479 32.61 -1.32 24.23
CA PHE A 479 31.72 -1.03 25.34
C PHE A 479 31.48 -2.29 26.19
N ARG A 480 30.97 -2.07 27.40
CA ARG A 480 30.62 -3.12 28.36
C ARG A 480 29.13 -3.12 28.66
N PHE A 481 28.49 -4.28 28.71
CA PHE A 481 27.16 -4.43 29.33
C PHE A 481 27.33 -4.78 30.80
N ALA A 482 27.02 -3.86 31.71
CA ALA A 482 27.03 -4.10 33.14
C ALA A 482 25.65 -4.53 33.66
N PRO A 483 25.57 -5.26 34.79
CA PRO A 483 24.29 -5.56 35.41
C PRO A 483 23.43 -4.33 35.67
N GLY A 484 22.21 -4.32 35.12
CA GLY A 484 21.32 -3.17 35.16
C GLY A 484 21.22 -2.39 33.84
N ASP A 485 22.19 -2.55 32.94
CA ASP A 485 22.16 -1.90 31.62
C ASP A 485 21.03 -2.42 30.74
N GLY A 486 20.62 -1.57 29.80
CA GLY A 486 19.82 -1.96 28.64
C GLY A 486 20.51 -3.04 27.82
N ASN A 487 19.70 -3.75 27.03
CA ASN A 487 20.14 -4.95 26.33
C ASN A 487 20.73 -4.66 24.94
N ARG A 488 20.78 -3.39 24.52
CA ARG A 488 21.36 -2.92 23.26
C ARG A 488 22.34 -1.80 23.51
N LYS A 489 23.53 -1.88 22.91
CA LYS A 489 24.56 -0.83 22.91
C LYS A 489 25.16 -0.69 21.51
N TRP A 490 25.77 0.45 21.27
CA TRP A 490 26.35 0.78 19.97
C TRP A 490 27.67 1.55 20.09
N LEU A 491 28.49 1.48 19.04
CA LEU A 491 29.74 2.21 18.88
C LEU A 491 29.82 2.79 17.47
N ALA A 492 30.09 4.09 17.34
CA ALA A 492 30.45 4.67 16.05
C ALA A 492 31.83 4.16 15.62
N LEU A 493 31.94 3.65 14.40
CA LEU A 493 33.19 3.15 13.84
C LEU A 493 33.81 4.24 12.95
N ASP A 494 35.11 4.49 13.13
CA ASP A 494 35.90 5.40 12.31
C ASP A 494 36.76 4.58 11.33
N ARG A 495 36.12 3.74 10.51
CA ARG A 495 36.78 2.85 9.54
C ARG A 495 35.80 2.27 8.53
N SER A 496 36.28 2.02 7.32
CA SER A 496 35.61 1.18 6.32
C SER A 496 36.23 -0.22 6.22
N GLY A 497 35.50 -1.15 5.61
CA GLY A 497 35.95 -2.53 5.42
C GLY A 497 35.76 -3.42 6.65
N ALA A 498 36.32 -4.62 6.61
CA ALA A 498 36.05 -5.64 7.62
C ALA A 498 36.37 -5.19 9.05
N VAL A 499 35.47 -5.47 9.99
CA VAL A 499 35.68 -5.31 11.43
C VAL A 499 35.56 -6.65 12.13
N TRP A 500 36.49 -6.91 13.03
CA TRP A 500 36.40 -8.02 13.96
C TRP A 500 35.75 -7.53 15.25
N VAL A 501 34.73 -8.25 15.72
CA VAL A 501 34.01 -7.97 16.96
C VAL A 501 34.24 -9.12 17.92
N SER A 502 34.68 -8.83 19.14
CA SER A 502 34.77 -9.82 20.21
C SER A 502 33.67 -9.58 21.23
N LEU A 503 33.18 -10.67 21.79
CA LEU A 503 32.34 -10.67 22.97
C LEU A 503 32.97 -11.61 23.99
N THR A 504 33.31 -11.09 25.15
CA THR A 504 33.87 -11.87 26.25
C THR A 504 33.11 -11.63 27.55
N ALA A 505 32.90 -12.69 28.32
CA ALA A 505 32.33 -12.61 29.66
C ALA A 505 32.97 -13.65 30.57
N ASP A 506 33.60 -13.18 31.64
CA ASP A 506 34.19 -14.03 32.67
C ASP A 506 33.23 -14.25 33.85
N ALA A 507 33.39 -15.37 34.53
CA ALA A 507 32.71 -15.64 35.80
C ALA A 507 33.21 -14.68 36.88
N ALA A 508 32.30 -14.09 37.67
CA ALA A 508 32.67 -13.58 38.98
C ALA A 508 33.05 -14.77 39.90
N PRO A 509 34.03 -14.64 40.80
CA PRO A 509 34.41 -15.72 41.71
C PRO A 509 33.20 -16.29 42.46
N GLY A 510 32.95 -17.59 42.33
CA GLY A 510 31.86 -18.31 43.01
C GLY A 510 30.49 -18.32 42.31
N GLN A 511 30.35 -17.77 41.10
CA GLN A 511 29.08 -17.78 40.35
C GLN A 511 29.08 -18.77 39.17
N LYS A 512 28.01 -19.58 39.05
CA LYS A 512 27.75 -20.38 37.85
C LYS A 512 27.31 -19.47 36.70
N VAL A 513 28.09 -19.49 35.61
CA VAL A 513 27.84 -18.71 34.41
C VAL A 513 26.78 -19.42 33.56
N ARG A 514 25.71 -18.70 33.21
CA ARG A 514 24.61 -19.19 32.34
C ARG A 514 24.90 -18.88 30.87
N PRO A 515 24.35 -19.63 29.91
CA PRO A 515 24.43 -19.28 28.49
C PRO A 515 23.96 -17.85 28.20
N LEU A 516 24.58 -17.21 27.21
CA LEU A 516 24.22 -15.87 26.74
C LEU A 516 23.60 -15.98 25.35
N ARG A 517 22.41 -15.40 25.15
CA ARG A 517 21.83 -15.29 23.82
C ARG A 517 22.19 -13.95 23.21
N VAL A 518 22.85 -14.00 22.07
CA VAL A 518 23.07 -12.84 21.22
C VAL A 518 21.79 -12.64 20.41
N GLU A 519 21.15 -11.49 20.58
CA GLU A 519 19.93 -11.18 19.84
C GLU A 519 20.33 -10.76 18.42
N GLU A 520 21.18 -9.74 18.30
CA GLU A 520 21.74 -9.27 17.04
C GLU A 520 23.16 -8.71 17.24
N VAL A 521 24.02 -8.91 16.24
CA VAL A 521 25.29 -8.20 16.07
C VAL A 521 25.35 -7.80 14.61
N TYR A 522 25.51 -6.52 14.33
CA TYR A 522 25.65 -6.01 12.97
C TYR A 522 26.34 -4.65 12.96
N VAL A 523 26.85 -4.26 11.79
CA VAL A 523 27.19 -2.86 11.52
C VAL A 523 26.10 -2.25 10.65
N GLU A 524 25.55 -1.13 11.10
CA GLU A 524 24.69 -0.29 10.28
C GLU A 524 25.54 0.73 9.52
N THR A 525 25.47 0.70 8.20
CA THR A 525 26.26 1.55 7.30
C THR A 525 25.34 2.47 6.52
N TRP A 526 25.52 3.78 6.71
CA TRP A 526 24.91 4.81 5.88
C TRP A 526 25.74 4.94 4.61
N LEU A 527 25.13 4.61 3.48
CA LEU A 527 25.79 4.60 2.18
C LEU A 527 25.88 6.01 1.60
N ASN A 528 26.79 6.19 0.64
CA ASN A 528 26.90 7.41 -0.16
C ASN A 528 25.94 7.40 -1.37
N ILE A 529 24.76 6.82 -1.17
CA ILE A 529 23.73 6.63 -2.20
C ILE A 529 22.43 7.22 -1.66
N SER A 530 21.74 8.00 -2.49
CA SER A 530 20.46 8.61 -2.17
C SER A 530 19.76 8.97 -3.49
N PRO A 531 18.62 8.36 -3.82
CA PRO A 531 17.88 7.31 -3.12
C PRO A 531 18.42 5.88 -3.34
N GLN A 532 17.93 4.90 -2.57
CA GLN A 532 18.26 3.48 -2.73
C GLN A 532 17.00 2.60 -2.79
N ALA A 533 16.86 1.79 -3.85
CA ALA A 533 15.78 0.80 -3.96
C ALA A 533 16.10 -0.44 -3.10
N GLY A 534 15.11 -0.93 -2.34
CA GLY A 534 15.31 -2.04 -1.41
C GLY A 534 14.13 -2.25 -0.49
N GLY A 535 14.39 -2.67 0.75
CA GLY A 535 13.32 -2.98 1.70
C GLY A 535 13.81 -3.38 3.08
N ASP A 536 12.87 -3.83 3.88
CA ASP A 536 13.05 -4.43 5.18
C ASP A 536 13.61 -5.86 5.16
N PRO A 537 13.35 -6.74 4.18
CA PRO A 537 13.79 -8.14 4.23
C PRO A 537 15.29 -8.34 4.44
N ILE A 538 16.13 -7.73 3.60
CA ILE A 538 17.59 -7.78 3.72
C ILE A 538 18.01 -6.95 4.93
N PHE A 539 17.44 -5.76 5.09
CA PHE A 539 17.80 -4.83 6.17
C PHE A 539 17.63 -5.47 7.56
N HIS A 540 16.55 -6.18 7.79
CA HIS A 540 16.26 -6.92 9.02
C HIS A 540 16.72 -8.38 9.00
N GLY A 541 17.31 -8.83 7.89
CA GLY A 541 18.00 -10.12 7.77
C GLY A 541 17.07 -11.33 7.84
N TRP A 542 15.81 -11.17 7.47
CA TRP A 542 14.83 -12.27 7.38
C TRP A 542 14.48 -12.63 5.94
N GLY A 543 14.94 -11.88 4.93
CA GLY A 543 14.84 -12.23 3.52
C GLY A 543 16.18 -12.25 2.80
N ARG A 544 16.20 -12.87 1.62
CA ARG A 544 17.36 -12.96 0.73
C ARG A 544 17.37 -11.91 -0.38
N THR A 545 16.21 -11.35 -0.68
CA THR A 545 16.01 -10.22 -1.60
C THR A 545 15.03 -9.23 -0.97
N ASP A 546 14.98 -8.00 -1.48
CA ASP A 546 13.99 -6.99 -1.09
C ASP A 546 12.82 -6.87 -2.09
N LEU A 547 12.69 -7.82 -3.03
CA LEU A 547 11.63 -7.84 -4.03
C LEU A 547 10.34 -8.35 -3.39
N GLY A 548 9.32 -7.49 -3.36
CA GLY A 548 8.09 -7.68 -2.59
C GLY A 548 6.89 -8.00 -3.49
N LEU A 549 6.45 -9.26 -3.47
CA LEU A 549 5.14 -9.63 -4.00
C LEU A 549 4.03 -8.90 -3.24
N TYR A 550 4.25 -8.62 -1.96
CA TYR A 550 3.33 -7.89 -1.08
C TYR A 550 2.87 -6.56 -1.69
N GLY A 551 3.79 -5.77 -2.23
CA GLY A 551 3.46 -4.53 -2.96
C GLY A 551 3.07 -4.78 -4.42
N SER A 552 3.79 -5.66 -5.11
CA SER A 552 3.57 -5.96 -6.53
C SER A 552 2.17 -6.48 -6.83
N ALA A 553 1.58 -7.21 -5.89
CA ALA A 553 0.19 -7.69 -5.92
C ALA A 553 -0.85 -6.59 -6.24
N PHE A 554 -0.55 -5.34 -5.90
CA PHE A 554 -1.47 -4.21 -6.05
C PHE A 554 -1.28 -3.43 -7.34
N VAL A 555 -0.27 -3.73 -8.17
CA VAL A 555 0.02 -2.97 -9.40
C VAL A 555 -1.16 -2.99 -10.38
N GLY A 556 -1.95 -4.07 -10.38
CA GLY A 556 -3.15 -4.19 -11.20
C GLY A 556 -4.20 -3.11 -10.92
N LEU A 557 -4.24 -2.57 -9.69
CA LEU A 557 -5.13 -1.45 -9.35
C LEU A 557 -4.72 -0.18 -10.11
N LEU A 558 -3.42 0.15 -10.13
CA LEU A 558 -2.93 1.30 -10.89
C LEU A 558 -3.11 1.09 -12.40
N ALA A 559 -2.90 -0.14 -12.88
CA ALA A 559 -3.12 -0.52 -14.28
C ALA A 559 -4.58 -0.38 -14.73
N ALA A 560 -5.53 -0.67 -13.85
CA ALA A 560 -6.96 -0.52 -14.12
C ALA A 560 -7.39 0.95 -14.12
N LEU A 561 -6.78 1.77 -13.26
CA LEU A 561 -7.10 3.19 -13.12
C LEU A 561 -6.57 4.04 -14.27
N ALA A 562 -5.29 3.93 -14.59
CA ALA A 562 -4.57 4.99 -15.29
C ALA A 562 -4.02 4.54 -16.65
N GLU A 563 -4.53 5.17 -17.70
CA GLU A 563 -4.08 4.92 -19.08
C GLU A 563 -3.55 6.20 -19.73
N PRO A 564 -2.55 6.11 -20.63
CA PRO A 564 -2.07 7.26 -21.38
C PRO A 564 -3.12 7.75 -22.39
N THR A 565 -3.04 9.03 -22.75
CA THR A 565 -3.77 9.61 -23.87
C THR A 565 -2.82 9.93 -25.03
N ASN A 566 -3.33 10.58 -26.08
CA ASN A 566 -2.51 11.15 -27.15
C ASN A 566 -1.56 12.28 -26.68
N VAL A 567 -1.74 12.80 -25.45
CA VAL A 567 -0.92 13.88 -24.89
C VAL A 567 -0.12 13.34 -23.70
N GLU A 568 1.22 13.36 -23.81
CA GLU A 568 2.12 13.00 -22.72
C GLU A 568 1.77 13.77 -21.43
N GLY A 569 1.67 13.04 -20.31
CA GLY A 569 1.33 13.57 -19.00
C GLY A 569 -0.16 13.86 -18.77
N ILE A 570 -1.04 13.69 -19.76
CA ILE A 570 -2.48 13.65 -19.52
C ILE A 570 -2.92 12.20 -19.52
N LEU A 571 -3.34 11.72 -18.35
CA LEU A 571 -3.88 10.39 -18.15
C LEU A 571 -5.39 10.39 -18.32
N ARG A 572 -5.93 9.31 -18.89
CA ARG A 572 -7.33 8.92 -18.71
C ARG A 572 -7.40 8.07 -17.45
N ILE A 573 -8.00 8.63 -16.40
CA ILE A 573 -8.17 7.94 -15.11
C ILE A 573 -9.60 7.43 -15.02
N ASP A 574 -9.81 6.11 -15.00
CA ASP A 574 -11.13 5.50 -14.83
C ASP A 574 -11.56 5.56 -13.36
N CYS A 575 -12.54 6.42 -13.05
CA CYS A 575 -13.06 6.63 -11.70
C CYS A 575 -14.03 5.53 -11.24
N ARG A 576 -14.22 4.47 -12.03
CA ARG A 576 -15.07 3.32 -11.73
C ARG A 576 -14.28 2.01 -11.64
N ALA A 577 -13.10 1.94 -12.25
CA ALA A 577 -12.33 0.70 -12.41
C ALA A 577 -12.07 -0.06 -11.11
N THR A 578 -11.89 0.66 -9.99
CA THR A 578 -11.61 0.10 -8.67
C THR A 578 -12.70 0.41 -7.65
N GLU A 579 -13.85 0.97 -8.07
CA GLU A 579 -14.96 1.27 -7.16
C GLU A 579 -15.80 0.01 -6.91
N ALA A 580 -15.56 -0.66 -5.78
CA ALA A 580 -16.41 -1.77 -5.38
C ALA A 580 -17.81 -1.30 -4.93
N PHE A 581 -18.82 -2.07 -5.30
CA PHE A 581 -20.25 -1.79 -5.06
C PHE A 581 -20.67 -0.43 -5.62
N ALA A 582 -20.15 -0.09 -6.79
CA ALA A 582 -20.50 1.12 -7.51
C ALA A 582 -22.02 1.21 -7.78
N PRO A 583 -22.66 2.38 -7.59
CA PRO A 583 -24.02 2.56 -8.08
C PRO A 583 -24.06 2.44 -9.60
N SER A 584 -25.23 2.08 -10.13
CA SER A 584 -25.52 2.12 -11.56
C SER A 584 -25.19 3.51 -12.11
N GLY A 585 -24.38 3.56 -13.15
CA GLY A 585 -23.90 4.80 -13.75
C GLY A 585 -23.15 4.54 -15.05
N PHE A 586 -22.74 5.62 -15.69
CA PHE A 586 -22.01 5.57 -16.95
C PHE A 586 -20.49 5.57 -16.74
N PRO A 587 -19.69 5.13 -17.74
CA PRO A 587 -18.24 5.30 -17.71
C PRO A 587 -17.88 6.75 -17.36
N THR A 588 -16.97 6.92 -16.40
CA THR A 588 -16.60 8.25 -15.87
C THR A 588 -15.08 8.35 -15.77
N PHE A 589 -14.50 9.35 -16.41
CA PHE A 589 -13.06 9.49 -16.54
C PHE A 589 -12.58 10.85 -16.05
N LEU A 590 -11.53 10.85 -15.22
CA LEU A 590 -10.82 12.05 -14.80
C LEU A 590 -9.63 12.32 -15.72
N PHE A 591 -9.46 13.59 -16.10
CA PHE A 591 -8.32 14.11 -16.84
C PHE A 591 -7.77 15.33 -16.13
N TYR A 592 -6.44 15.52 -16.16
CA TYR A 592 -5.76 16.71 -15.68
C TYR A 592 -4.72 17.14 -16.70
N ASN A 593 -4.68 18.43 -17.03
CA ASN A 593 -3.70 18.99 -17.95
C ASN A 593 -2.54 19.65 -17.17
N PRO A 594 -1.38 18.97 -17.04
CA PRO A 594 -0.21 19.53 -16.36
C PRO A 594 0.59 20.53 -17.21
N HIS A 595 0.18 20.76 -18.48
CA HIS A 595 0.90 21.66 -19.38
C HIS A 595 0.53 23.12 -19.11
N SER A 596 1.45 24.03 -19.45
CA SER A 596 1.22 25.48 -19.38
C SER A 596 0.32 26.05 -20.49
N ARG A 597 -0.24 25.19 -21.35
CA ARG A 597 -1.13 25.56 -22.46
C ARG A 597 -2.27 24.55 -22.61
N ALA A 598 -3.35 24.99 -23.24
CA ALA A 598 -4.44 24.11 -23.62
C ALA A 598 -3.96 22.94 -24.49
N ARG A 599 -4.58 21.79 -24.31
CA ARG A 599 -4.31 20.55 -25.05
C ARG A 599 -5.60 19.95 -25.55
N GLU A 600 -5.55 19.42 -26.77
CA GLU A 600 -6.63 18.61 -27.33
C GLU A 600 -6.38 17.15 -26.96
N VAL A 601 -7.25 16.63 -26.10
CA VAL A 601 -7.18 15.26 -25.60
C VAL A 601 -8.13 14.39 -26.41
N VAL A 602 -7.64 13.25 -26.86
CA VAL A 602 -8.38 12.24 -27.61
C VAL A 602 -8.42 10.95 -26.80
N PHE A 603 -9.62 10.37 -26.66
CA PHE A 603 -9.79 9.11 -25.96
C PHE A 603 -10.93 8.28 -26.57
N PRO A 604 -10.86 6.94 -26.47
CA PRO A 604 -11.89 6.07 -27.03
C PRO A 604 -13.16 6.10 -26.18
N VAL A 605 -14.29 6.31 -26.85
CA VAL A 605 -15.66 6.31 -26.29
C VAL A 605 -16.51 5.13 -26.77
N GLY A 606 -16.00 4.35 -27.73
CA GLY A 606 -16.65 3.17 -28.30
C GLY A 606 -17.58 3.47 -29.48
N GLU A 607 -18.06 2.41 -30.13
CA GLU A 607 -18.80 2.51 -31.41
C GLU A 607 -20.21 3.10 -31.29
N LYS A 608 -20.81 3.04 -30.09
CA LYS A 608 -22.15 3.58 -29.84
C LYS A 608 -22.06 5.10 -29.71
N PRO A 609 -23.04 5.85 -30.23
CA PRO A 609 -23.07 7.29 -30.06
C PRO A 609 -23.27 7.68 -28.61
N VAL A 610 -22.46 8.63 -28.15
CA VAL A 610 -22.48 9.14 -26.78
C VAL A 610 -22.45 10.67 -26.74
N ASP A 611 -22.95 11.23 -25.65
CA ASP A 611 -22.77 12.62 -25.25
C ASP A 611 -21.77 12.65 -24.08
N LEU A 612 -20.85 13.62 -24.09
CA LEU A 612 -19.88 13.81 -23.02
C LEU A 612 -20.33 14.94 -22.09
N TYR A 613 -20.56 14.61 -20.82
CA TYR A 613 -20.88 15.59 -19.78
C TYR A 613 -19.67 15.78 -18.86
N ASP A 614 -19.20 17.01 -18.70
CA ASP A 614 -18.13 17.35 -17.76
C ASP A 614 -18.74 17.88 -16.47
N THR A 615 -18.57 17.14 -15.36
CA THR A 615 -19.07 17.56 -14.05
C THR A 615 -18.31 18.79 -13.55
N VAL A 616 -17.01 18.93 -13.84
CA VAL A 616 -16.24 20.09 -13.33
C VAL A 616 -16.74 21.42 -13.91
N SER A 617 -17.32 21.40 -15.11
CA SER A 617 -17.88 22.59 -15.75
C SER A 617 -19.40 22.56 -15.94
N ASN A 618 -20.09 21.58 -15.33
CA ASN A 618 -21.53 21.38 -15.34
C ASN A 618 -22.18 21.48 -16.72
N ARG A 619 -21.51 20.94 -17.76
CA ARG A 619 -21.97 21.09 -19.15
C ARG A 619 -21.69 19.87 -20.03
N VAL A 620 -22.51 19.72 -21.05
CA VAL A 620 -22.24 18.81 -22.16
C VAL A 620 -21.15 19.43 -23.06
N VAL A 621 -20.00 18.76 -23.15
CA VAL A 621 -18.83 19.22 -23.91
C VAL A 621 -18.76 18.65 -25.33
N ALA A 622 -19.43 17.53 -25.59
CA ALA A 622 -19.57 16.94 -26.92
C ALA A 622 -20.88 16.15 -27.05
N ARG A 623 -21.43 16.05 -28.27
CA ARG A 623 -22.67 15.31 -28.56
C ARG A 623 -22.52 14.39 -29.76
N ASP A 624 -23.22 13.25 -29.73
CA ASP A 624 -23.26 12.22 -30.79
C ASP A 624 -21.86 11.84 -31.33
N VAL A 625 -20.89 11.72 -30.43
CA VAL A 625 -19.51 11.28 -30.76
C VAL A 625 -19.40 9.76 -30.75
N ARG A 626 -18.51 9.19 -31.58
CA ARG A 626 -18.34 7.74 -31.80
C ARG A 626 -16.88 7.40 -32.06
N GLY A 627 -16.46 6.20 -31.68
CA GLY A 627 -15.08 5.74 -31.81
C GLY A 627 -14.20 6.51 -30.83
N ASP A 628 -13.60 7.59 -31.32
CA ASP A 628 -12.77 8.50 -30.52
C ASP A 628 -13.46 9.85 -30.36
N ALA A 629 -13.39 10.41 -29.16
CA ALA A 629 -13.84 11.76 -28.87
C ALA A 629 -12.64 12.66 -28.57
N ALA A 630 -12.72 13.91 -29.05
CA ALA A 630 -11.75 14.95 -28.78
C ALA A 630 -12.38 16.07 -27.94
N PHE A 631 -11.64 16.59 -26.96
CA PHE A 631 -12.03 17.78 -26.20
C PHE A 631 -10.80 18.63 -25.85
N SER A 632 -11.00 19.93 -25.70
CA SER A 632 -9.95 20.85 -25.27
C SER A 632 -9.94 20.94 -23.74
N LEU A 633 -8.76 20.82 -23.14
CA LEU A 633 -8.52 21.00 -21.70
C LEU A 633 -7.49 22.10 -21.49
N GLU A 634 -7.86 23.18 -20.81
CA GLU A 634 -6.98 24.33 -20.57
C GLU A 634 -5.81 23.98 -19.64
N ALA A 635 -4.79 24.84 -19.61
CA ALA A 635 -3.62 24.69 -18.76
C ALA A 635 -4.00 24.58 -17.27
N GLY A 636 -3.48 23.57 -16.57
CA GLY A 636 -3.69 23.37 -15.13
C GLY A 636 -5.12 23.03 -14.71
N GLN A 637 -6.02 22.75 -15.66
CA GLN A 637 -7.41 22.36 -15.42
C GLN A 637 -7.59 20.84 -15.40
N ALA A 638 -8.69 20.39 -14.80
CA ALA A 638 -9.13 19.00 -14.82
C ALA A 638 -10.55 18.87 -15.40
N ALA A 639 -10.91 17.71 -15.93
CA ALA A 639 -12.26 17.40 -16.38
C ALA A 639 -12.67 16.04 -15.83
N VAL A 640 -13.94 15.90 -15.46
CA VAL A 640 -14.54 14.62 -15.07
C VAL A 640 -15.64 14.33 -16.08
N LEU A 641 -15.30 13.52 -17.07
CA LEU A 641 -16.17 13.24 -18.21
C LEU A 641 -17.00 11.99 -17.98
N VAL A 642 -18.32 12.16 -17.97
CA VAL A 642 -19.32 11.09 -17.94
C VAL A 642 -19.78 10.80 -19.37
N VAL A 643 -19.67 9.53 -19.77
CA VAL A 643 -19.96 9.07 -21.14
C VAL A 643 -21.40 8.58 -21.24
N CYS A 644 -22.33 9.51 -21.49
CA CYS A 644 -23.77 9.27 -21.50
C CYS A 644 -24.26 8.77 -22.87
N PRO A 645 -25.35 7.99 -22.96
CA PRO A 645 -25.99 7.67 -24.24
C PRO A 645 -26.40 8.93 -24.99
N ALA A 646 -26.12 9.00 -26.29
CA ALA A 646 -26.48 10.17 -27.11
C ALA A 646 -28.00 10.40 -27.13
N GLY A 647 -28.39 11.68 -27.09
CA GLY A 647 -29.80 12.08 -27.12
C GLY A 647 -30.56 11.91 -25.81
N GLY A 648 -29.89 11.44 -24.74
CA GLY A 648 -30.44 11.44 -23.39
C GLY A 648 -30.61 12.87 -22.86
N GLU A 649 -31.74 13.13 -22.20
CA GLU A 649 -31.99 14.43 -21.56
C GLU A 649 -31.21 14.54 -20.24
N PHE A 650 -30.57 15.69 -20.03
CA PHE A 650 -29.90 16.03 -18.77
C PHE A 650 -30.87 16.80 -17.89
N VAL A 651 -31.35 16.16 -16.82
CA VAL A 651 -32.38 16.70 -15.93
C VAL A 651 -31.78 17.02 -14.58
N VAL A 652 -31.89 18.28 -14.15
CA VAL A 652 -31.51 18.69 -12.79
C VAL A 652 -32.59 18.26 -11.80
N ARG A 653 -32.23 17.45 -10.81
CA ARG A 653 -33.09 17.02 -9.69
C ARG A 653 -32.43 17.33 -8.36
N GLY A 654 -32.84 18.42 -7.72
CA GLY A 654 -32.24 18.87 -6.47
C GLY A 654 -30.79 19.27 -6.70
N ASP A 655 -29.88 18.59 -6.01
CA ASP A 655 -28.43 18.75 -6.08
C ASP A 655 -27.76 17.73 -7.03
N ARG A 656 -28.51 17.21 -8.02
CA ARG A 656 -27.99 16.21 -8.96
C ARG A 656 -28.41 16.48 -10.39
N VAL A 657 -27.63 15.98 -11.33
CA VAL A 657 -28.03 15.85 -12.74
C VAL A 657 -28.21 14.38 -13.07
N GLU A 658 -29.28 14.07 -13.78
CA GLU A 658 -29.59 12.74 -14.26
C GLU A 658 -29.61 12.68 -15.78
N ASN A 659 -29.22 11.54 -16.34
CA ASN A 659 -29.43 11.18 -17.73
C ASN A 659 -30.00 9.76 -17.80
N SER A 660 -31.11 9.57 -18.50
CA SER A 660 -31.77 8.27 -18.63
C SER A 660 -32.10 7.61 -17.27
N GLY A 661 -32.41 8.42 -16.25
CA GLY A 661 -32.73 7.97 -14.89
C GLY A 661 -31.53 7.53 -14.04
N LEU A 662 -30.29 7.71 -14.53
CA LEU A 662 -29.06 7.50 -13.77
C LEU A 662 -28.42 8.84 -13.42
N VAL A 663 -27.85 8.95 -12.22
CA VAL A 663 -27.11 10.15 -11.79
C VAL A 663 -25.83 10.26 -12.61
N VAL A 664 -25.61 11.43 -13.20
CA VAL A 664 -24.39 11.79 -13.93
C VAL A 664 -23.54 12.79 -13.14
N ASP A 665 -24.18 13.61 -12.30
CA ASP A 665 -23.50 14.59 -11.46
C ASP A 665 -24.16 14.61 -10.08
N TYR A 666 -23.34 14.49 -9.05
CA TYR A 666 -23.77 14.52 -7.65
C TYR A 666 -23.64 15.90 -7.00
N SER A 667 -23.03 16.88 -7.69
CA SER A 667 -22.80 18.23 -7.15
C SER A 667 -22.69 19.31 -8.26
N PRO A 668 -23.75 19.53 -9.08
CA PRO A 668 -23.76 20.42 -10.24
C PRO A 668 -23.90 21.92 -9.93
#